data_AF-A0AAD4PI31-F1
#
_entry.id   AF-A0AAD4PI31-F1
#
_cell.length_a   1.000
_cell.length_b   1.000
_cell.length_c   1.000
_cell.angle_alpha   90.00
_cell.angle_beta   90.00
_cell.angle_gamma   90.00
#
_symmetry.space_group_name_H-M   'P 1'
#
loop_
_entity.id
_entity.type
_entity.pdbx_description
1 polymer ?
#
loop_
_entity_poly.entity_id
_entity_poly.type
_entity_poly.pdbx_seq_one_letter_code
_entity_poly.pdbx_strand_id
1 'polypeptide(L)'
;MWDQKFGYVVALQFVMIYSVYIIYFQPTVVAHVQQEKPLLNNSPSDRLVIFIMDGLNAKSFFGDHCSEVPDLKAIFQHQGQVGISRAVAPTNGKSSHAALFSGCYEWKWNNDKFDTLFDRGVLGYGWGSAKLMNHLPLIKKVVVPINVTSSESYKVDQWVLDDVQRFVASMSKKLQSVKGLVLVVELLGLLEANGMRMYHGNINHTQRGISRLYNQFEQAFPDKRTAYLLTSNHGITNEGKPEIETPFVIWGAGVSNNKFLRARSVTIDNQMNRVPLHVLEQIDLTPLMSLLLGLPPPANNRGRLPTDLLNVTSRYQTHALFSNALQLQQLAINRLERHRRGLFSNYMPSYWMDMRELNNFKQGGKLLWYQQRFLILQDYSRNTMPIVLHCIDYYENYYRRALLVVTACGFIGWQHYLHSQRSMTPSLPVESNGRRKRLIFLANSLIHVSLLLLTLFVMLQRPPYMVSAFLLLPVFIWKLALNAKGKCLKLASCGTLLLSLGCLIGFFHRGLASLFYLGFACFHNRYAFRRRSRDDYVWMGMASGLTLIAWLPASLGFYHRGLLIASLILTCIQARVIHGIRGSHRMNLICNISVLLLASILIVLAPNPWHLHLLARAYLCYLFCPPVRQPNFELLMHNLCTLYALLSTSYEALVIQLLSQELRLALRIKNEHGDIVSKKQNTAIYILTYSFYSLFVIGNIEAIHNFRSLIHFNGFGLYSTLVITVVIILKLFVPSLIILCVICANCNIAWTRRMDIFYILLAMCNGMAIILLFRVRDFGNSLEIGIRIIHFIVIQILPLILLLFIHLAHSFVGDYKNSLDIPTNFYK
;
A
#
# COMPACT_ATOMS: atom_id res chain seq x y z
N MET A 1 37.88 -1.43 -4.43
CA MET A 1 37.39 -2.80 -4.08
C MET A 1 36.19 -2.79 -3.11
N TRP A 2 36.08 -1.82 -2.19
CA TRP A 2 34.93 -1.72 -1.26
C TRP A 2 33.64 -1.23 -1.94
N ASP A 3 33.73 -0.28 -2.88
CA ASP A 3 32.55 0.27 -3.57
C ASP A 3 31.83 -0.76 -4.46
N GLN A 4 32.58 -1.64 -5.14
CA GLN A 4 31.98 -2.73 -5.92
C GLN A 4 31.23 -3.74 -5.03
N LYS A 5 31.81 -4.14 -3.90
CA LYS A 5 31.16 -5.08 -2.95
C LYS A 5 29.89 -4.48 -2.36
N PHE A 6 29.90 -3.19 -2.03
CA PHE A 6 28.74 -2.47 -1.56
C PHE A 6 27.61 -2.44 -2.60
N GLY A 7 27.95 -2.16 -3.87
CA GLY A 7 26.99 -2.20 -4.98
C GLY A 7 26.26 -3.54 -5.11
N TYR A 8 26.98 -4.67 -5.00
CA TYR A 8 26.35 -6.00 -5.02
C TYR A 8 25.41 -6.26 -3.84
N VAL A 9 25.78 -5.81 -2.64
CA VAL A 9 24.95 -5.93 -1.42
C VAL A 9 23.64 -5.17 -1.59
N VAL A 10 23.71 -3.93 -2.11
CA VAL A 10 22.54 -3.09 -2.38
C VAL A 10 21.67 -3.70 -3.48
N ALA A 11 22.26 -4.15 -4.58
CA ALA A 11 21.53 -4.77 -5.69
C ALA A 11 20.77 -6.02 -5.24
N LEU A 12 21.41 -6.92 -4.49
CA LEU A 12 20.76 -8.11 -3.97
C LEU A 12 19.63 -7.76 -2.99
N GLN A 13 19.81 -6.73 -2.17
CA GLN A 13 18.77 -6.25 -1.28
C GLN A 13 17.51 -5.77 -2.03
N PHE A 14 17.68 -5.10 -3.18
CA PHE A 14 16.55 -4.72 -4.04
C PHE A 14 15.88 -5.94 -4.69
N VAL A 15 16.65 -6.95 -5.11
CA VAL A 15 16.09 -8.23 -5.60
C VAL A 15 15.25 -8.90 -4.51
N MET A 16 15.73 -8.89 -3.26
CA MET A 16 15.01 -9.43 -2.11
C MET A 16 13.75 -8.64 -1.78
N ILE A 17 13.76 -7.31 -1.95
CA ILE A 17 12.55 -6.48 -1.85
C ILE A 17 11.55 -6.86 -2.95
N TYR A 18 12.02 -7.05 -4.19
CA TYR A 18 11.18 -7.40 -5.33
C TYR A 18 10.52 -8.79 -5.21
N SER A 19 11.06 -9.68 -4.38
CA SER A 19 10.50 -11.02 -4.15
C SER A 19 9.02 -11.02 -3.74
N VAL A 20 8.59 -10.06 -2.92
CA VAL A 20 7.19 -9.96 -2.47
C VAL A 20 6.23 -9.78 -3.66
N TYR A 21 6.67 -9.06 -4.70
CA TYR A 21 5.86 -8.83 -5.89
C TYR A 21 5.67 -10.11 -6.70
N ILE A 22 6.76 -10.86 -6.93
CA ILE A 22 6.71 -12.11 -7.68
C ILE A 22 5.92 -13.21 -6.95
N ILE A 23 5.92 -13.19 -5.62
CA ILE A 23 5.20 -14.20 -4.82
C ILE A 23 3.68 -13.94 -4.81
N TYR A 24 3.26 -12.68 -4.64
CA TYR A 24 1.86 -12.36 -4.37
C TYR A 24 1.10 -11.67 -5.52
N PHE A 25 1.79 -11.06 -6.48
CA PHE A 25 1.18 -10.17 -7.48
C PHE A 25 1.57 -10.53 -8.91
N GLN A 26 1.54 -11.83 -9.24
CA GLN A 26 1.80 -12.29 -10.59
C GLN A 26 0.71 -11.83 -11.58
N PRO A 27 1.05 -11.59 -12.85
CA PRO A 27 0.08 -11.21 -13.88
C PRO A 27 -1.06 -12.23 -14.03
N THR A 28 -2.29 -11.71 -13.95
CA THR A 28 -3.54 -12.47 -14.05
C THR A 28 -4.10 -12.50 -15.48
N VAL A 29 -3.65 -11.59 -16.35
CA VAL A 29 -4.14 -11.43 -17.73
C VAL A 29 -3.46 -12.44 -18.66
N VAL A 30 -4.27 -13.08 -19.50
CA VAL A 30 -3.81 -14.02 -20.53
C VAL A 30 -4.05 -13.39 -21.91
N ALA A 31 -2.97 -13.24 -22.67
CA ALA A 31 -2.99 -12.52 -23.95
C ALA A 31 -3.70 -13.26 -25.11
N HIS A 32 -4.14 -14.52 -24.93
CA HIS A 32 -4.67 -15.37 -26.01
C HIS A 32 -5.74 -16.34 -25.51
N VAL A 33 -6.87 -15.81 -25.06
CA VAL A 33 -8.04 -16.62 -24.69
C VAL A 33 -9.04 -16.56 -25.83
N GLN A 34 -9.45 -17.73 -26.34
CA GLN A 34 -10.49 -17.79 -27.36
C GLN A 34 -11.77 -17.16 -26.83
N GLN A 35 -12.37 -16.30 -27.64
CA GLN A 35 -13.58 -15.58 -27.28
C GLN A 35 -14.82 -16.42 -27.60
N GLU A 36 -15.79 -16.39 -26.69
CA GLU A 36 -17.11 -16.95 -26.97
C GLU A 36 -17.89 -16.11 -27.99
N LYS A 37 -18.82 -16.77 -28.70
CA LYS A 37 -19.64 -16.11 -29.74
C LYS A 37 -20.64 -15.13 -29.11
N PRO A 38 -21.09 -14.10 -29.88
CA PRO A 38 -22.15 -13.21 -29.44
C PRO A 38 -23.39 -13.93 -28.94
N LEU A 39 -24.09 -13.32 -27.99
CA LEU A 39 -25.36 -13.86 -27.50
C LEU A 39 -26.41 -13.78 -28.61
N LEU A 40 -27.53 -14.48 -28.41
CA LEU A 40 -28.66 -14.54 -29.35
C LEU A 40 -29.04 -13.14 -29.87
N ASN A 41 -29.53 -13.05 -31.13
CA ASN A 41 -29.78 -11.80 -31.88
C ASN A 41 -30.70 -10.73 -31.23
N ASN A 42 -31.29 -11.00 -30.06
CA ASN A 42 -32.17 -10.10 -29.34
C ASN A 42 -31.57 -9.76 -27.96
N SER A 43 -30.77 -8.70 -27.89
CA SER A 43 -30.26 -8.19 -26.61
C SER A 43 -31.41 -7.64 -25.74
N PRO A 44 -31.30 -7.71 -24.40
CA PRO A 44 -32.26 -7.09 -23.50
C PRO A 44 -32.32 -5.57 -23.62
N SER A 45 -31.17 -4.93 -23.86
CA SER A 45 -31.02 -3.48 -24.04
C SER A 45 -30.21 -3.17 -25.31
N ASP A 46 -30.47 -2.01 -25.90
CA ASP A 46 -29.69 -1.48 -27.02
C ASP A 46 -28.65 -0.46 -26.53
N ARG A 47 -28.90 0.13 -25.35
CA ARG A 47 -28.06 1.15 -24.72
C ARG A 47 -27.81 0.83 -23.26
N LEU A 48 -26.59 1.09 -22.80
CA LEU A 48 -26.21 1.02 -21.40
C LEU A 48 -25.56 2.33 -20.95
N VAL A 49 -26.11 2.96 -19.91
CA VAL A 49 -25.55 4.16 -19.29
C VAL A 49 -24.95 3.78 -17.94
N ILE A 50 -23.68 4.10 -17.73
CA ILE A 50 -22.90 3.73 -16.55
C ILE A 50 -22.51 5.00 -15.80
N PHE A 51 -23.09 5.21 -14.63
CA PHE A 51 -22.71 6.26 -13.69
C PHE A 51 -21.69 5.72 -12.70
N ILE A 52 -20.49 6.32 -12.68
CA ILE A 52 -19.44 6.01 -11.72
C ILE A 52 -19.33 7.21 -10.77
N MET A 53 -19.98 7.13 -9.61
CA MET A 53 -19.86 8.14 -8.55
C MET A 53 -18.62 7.82 -7.72
N ASP A 54 -17.44 8.27 -8.15
CA ASP A 54 -16.16 7.86 -7.56
C ASP A 54 -16.01 8.39 -6.12
N GLY A 55 -15.73 7.49 -5.16
CA GLY A 55 -15.64 7.79 -3.73
C GLY A 55 -16.91 7.52 -2.92
N LEU A 56 -18.01 7.11 -3.55
CA LEU A 56 -19.26 6.77 -2.86
C LEU A 56 -19.14 5.42 -2.12
N ASN A 57 -19.23 5.46 -0.79
CA ASN A 57 -19.23 4.25 0.03
C ASN A 57 -20.67 3.73 0.28
N ALA A 58 -20.81 2.43 0.55
CA ALA A 58 -22.11 1.81 0.80
C ALA A 58 -22.79 2.35 2.08
N LYS A 59 -22.02 2.63 3.13
CA LYS A 59 -22.53 3.10 4.43
C LYS A 59 -23.25 4.45 4.34
N SER A 60 -22.71 5.40 3.58
CA SER A 60 -23.32 6.72 3.33
C SER A 60 -24.52 6.60 2.42
N PHE A 61 -24.45 5.76 1.38
CA PHE A 61 -25.58 5.54 0.46
C PHE A 61 -26.81 4.93 1.15
N PHE A 62 -26.60 3.93 2.02
CA PHE A 62 -27.67 3.30 2.80
C PHE A 62 -27.91 3.97 4.16
N GLY A 63 -27.14 5.00 4.50
CA GLY A 63 -27.22 5.73 5.76
C GLY A 63 -28.57 6.40 5.94
N ASP A 64 -29.06 6.44 7.19
CA ASP A 64 -30.31 7.10 7.57
C ASP A 64 -31.49 6.78 6.64
N HIS A 65 -31.66 5.51 6.29
CA HIS A 65 -32.73 5.04 5.39
C HIS A 65 -32.65 5.67 3.99
N CYS A 66 -31.43 5.74 3.44
CA CYS A 66 -31.13 6.32 2.12
C CYS A 66 -31.57 7.78 1.99
N SER A 67 -31.49 8.57 3.06
CA SER A 67 -31.95 9.97 3.10
C SER A 67 -31.16 10.90 2.17
N GLU A 68 -29.91 10.56 1.89
CA GLU A 68 -29.01 11.36 1.04
C GLU A 68 -29.24 11.15 -0.46
N VAL A 69 -29.97 10.09 -0.83
CA VAL A 69 -30.21 9.68 -2.22
C VAL A 69 -31.72 9.49 -2.52
N PRO A 70 -32.59 10.47 -2.21
CA PRO A 70 -34.04 10.30 -2.29
C PRO A 70 -34.54 10.00 -3.71
N ASP A 71 -33.92 10.58 -4.75
CA ASP A 71 -34.35 10.37 -6.12
C ASP A 71 -33.92 8.99 -6.64
N LEU A 72 -32.68 8.59 -6.38
CA LEU A 72 -32.21 7.24 -6.70
C LEU A 72 -32.99 6.17 -5.92
N LYS A 73 -33.33 6.47 -4.66
CA LYS A 73 -34.20 5.65 -3.83
C LYS A 73 -35.55 5.40 -4.49
N ALA A 74 -36.20 6.43 -5.00
CA ALA A 74 -37.44 6.27 -5.75
C ALA A 74 -37.26 5.35 -6.97
N ILE A 75 -36.15 5.48 -7.71
CA ILE A 75 -35.86 4.65 -8.88
C ILE A 75 -35.78 3.16 -8.51
N PHE A 76 -34.91 2.78 -7.56
CA PHE A 76 -34.76 1.38 -7.20
C PHE A 76 -35.93 0.83 -6.38
N GLN A 77 -36.71 1.69 -5.74
CA GLN A 77 -37.96 1.28 -5.10
C GLN A 77 -39.02 0.86 -6.12
N HIS A 78 -39.10 1.51 -7.28
CA HIS A 78 -40.19 1.26 -8.23
C HIS A 78 -39.79 0.36 -9.41
N GLN A 79 -38.55 0.45 -9.89
CA GLN A 79 -38.16 -0.11 -11.19
C GLN A 79 -36.69 -0.55 -11.26
N GLY A 80 -36.03 -0.80 -10.12
CA GLY A 80 -34.63 -1.19 -10.09
C GLY A 80 -34.28 -2.18 -8.98
N GLN A 81 -33.02 -2.58 -8.97
CA GLN A 81 -32.40 -3.43 -7.95
C GLN A 81 -31.23 -2.67 -7.33
N VAL A 82 -30.96 -2.97 -6.06
CA VAL A 82 -29.93 -2.29 -5.28
C VAL A 82 -29.09 -3.31 -4.51
N GLY A 83 -27.81 -2.98 -4.30
CA GLY A 83 -26.91 -3.87 -3.60
C GLY A 83 -25.56 -3.24 -3.24
N ILE A 84 -24.68 -4.08 -2.72
CA ILE A 84 -23.30 -3.78 -2.39
C ILE A 84 -22.41 -4.50 -3.41
N SER A 85 -21.53 -3.74 -4.06
CA SER A 85 -20.44 -4.24 -4.88
C SER A 85 -19.16 -4.19 -4.05
N ARG A 86 -18.45 -5.32 -3.97
CA ARG A 86 -17.15 -5.42 -3.28
C ARG A 86 -16.02 -5.28 -4.27
N ALA A 87 -15.33 -4.16 -4.21
CA ALA A 87 -14.09 -3.95 -4.95
C ALA A 87 -12.97 -4.81 -4.36
N VAL A 88 -12.05 -5.27 -5.22
CA VAL A 88 -10.87 -6.02 -4.76
C VAL A 88 -9.67 -5.09 -4.68
N ALA A 89 -8.90 -5.27 -3.61
CA ALA A 89 -7.65 -4.56 -3.43
C ALA A 89 -6.62 -4.88 -4.51
N PRO A 90 -5.85 -3.89 -5.00
CA PRO A 90 -5.79 -2.50 -4.53
C PRO A 90 -6.92 -1.67 -5.14
N THR A 91 -7.58 -0.78 -4.40
CA THR A 91 -8.66 0.09 -4.92
C THR A 91 -8.06 1.34 -5.57
N ASN A 92 -7.54 1.20 -6.78
CA ASN A 92 -7.05 2.32 -7.56
C ASN A 92 -7.79 2.37 -8.90
N GLY A 93 -7.90 3.54 -9.52
CA GLY A 93 -8.63 3.64 -10.80
C GLY A 93 -8.31 2.56 -11.84
N LYS A 94 -7.04 2.13 -12.04
CA LYS A 94 -6.73 1.08 -13.03
C LYS A 94 -7.39 -0.26 -12.69
N SER A 95 -7.23 -0.71 -11.44
CA SER A 95 -7.76 -1.99 -10.98
C SER A 95 -9.28 -1.99 -10.90
N SER A 96 -9.90 -0.88 -10.48
CA SER A 96 -11.35 -0.71 -10.48
C SER A 96 -11.92 -0.71 -11.91
N HIS A 97 -11.26 -0.04 -12.87
CA HIS A 97 -11.71 -0.04 -14.27
C HIS A 97 -11.54 -1.42 -14.92
N ALA A 98 -10.45 -2.14 -14.62
CA ALA A 98 -10.30 -3.53 -15.05
C ALA A 98 -11.42 -4.39 -14.45
N ALA A 99 -11.63 -4.32 -13.13
CA ALA A 99 -12.71 -5.06 -12.49
C ALA A 99 -14.07 -4.78 -13.11
N LEU A 100 -14.41 -3.51 -13.37
CA LEU A 100 -15.71 -3.13 -13.92
C LEU A 100 -15.88 -3.50 -15.40
N PHE A 101 -14.87 -3.28 -16.25
CA PHE A 101 -15.02 -3.35 -17.70
C PHE A 101 -14.43 -4.62 -18.35
N SER A 102 -13.53 -5.33 -17.67
CA SER A 102 -12.97 -6.62 -18.13
C SER A 102 -13.33 -7.80 -17.24
N GLY A 103 -13.84 -7.55 -16.03
CA GLY A 103 -14.17 -8.59 -15.06
C GLY A 103 -12.94 -9.32 -14.52
N CYS A 104 -11.74 -8.74 -14.64
CA CYS A 104 -10.49 -9.34 -14.16
C CYS A 104 -9.86 -8.52 -13.02
N TYR A 105 -9.03 -9.19 -12.21
CA TYR A 105 -8.26 -8.53 -11.17
C TYR A 105 -6.92 -8.04 -11.73
N GLU A 106 -6.71 -6.73 -11.82
CA GLU A 106 -5.42 -6.16 -12.18
C GLU A 106 -4.73 -5.46 -11.01
N TRP A 107 -3.40 -5.62 -10.94
CA TRP A 107 -2.55 -4.96 -9.95
C TRP A 107 -1.89 -3.71 -10.54
N LYS A 108 -1.68 -2.70 -9.67
CA LYS A 108 -1.23 -1.34 -10.00
C LYS A 108 0.06 -1.25 -10.84
N TRP A 109 0.92 -2.28 -10.81
CA TRP A 109 2.23 -2.26 -11.45
C TRP A 109 2.31 -3.08 -12.74
N ASN A 110 1.22 -3.73 -13.16
CA ASN A 110 1.21 -4.42 -14.43
C ASN A 110 0.82 -3.44 -15.55
N ASN A 111 1.57 -3.41 -16.66
CA ASN A 111 1.31 -2.53 -17.81
C ASN A 111 0.55 -3.23 -18.95
N ASP A 112 0.13 -4.47 -18.72
CA ASP A 112 -0.58 -5.24 -19.73
C ASP A 112 -1.90 -4.55 -20.11
N LYS A 113 -2.23 -4.64 -21.41
CA LYS A 113 -3.55 -4.28 -21.92
C LYS A 113 -4.51 -5.42 -21.62
N PHE A 114 -5.69 -5.09 -21.14
CA PHE A 114 -6.74 -6.06 -20.85
C PHE A 114 -7.92 -5.89 -21.83
N ASP A 115 -8.52 -7.02 -22.22
CA ASP A 115 -9.74 -7.07 -23.03
C ASP A 115 -10.93 -6.53 -22.22
N THR A 116 -11.70 -5.64 -22.80
CA THR A 116 -12.85 -4.97 -22.18
C THR A 116 -14.13 -5.24 -22.96
N LEU A 117 -15.27 -4.80 -22.43
CA LEU A 117 -16.54 -4.84 -23.17
C LEU A 117 -16.50 -4.01 -24.47
N PHE A 118 -15.64 -2.98 -24.57
CA PHE A 118 -15.54 -2.12 -25.74
C PHE A 118 -14.82 -2.81 -26.92
N ASP A 119 -13.99 -3.81 -26.63
CA ASP A 119 -13.32 -4.64 -27.64
C ASP A 119 -14.31 -5.55 -28.41
N ARG A 120 -15.61 -5.54 -28.04
CA ARG A 120 -16.67 -6.33 -28.67
C ARG A 120 -17.47 -5.56 -29.73
N GLY A 121 -16.89 -4.48 -30.27
CA GLY A 121 -17.50 -3.71 -31.38
C GLY A 121 -18.61 -2.76 -30.93
N VAL A 122 -18.64 -2.41 -29.64
CA VAL A 122 -19.61 -1.50 -29.02
C VAL A 122 -19.22 -0.05 -29.31
N LEU A 123 -20.21 0.80 -29.62
CA LEU A 123 -19.97 2.24 -29.72
C LEU A 123 -19.93 2.85 -28.31
N GLY A 124 -18.79 3.37 -27.89
CA GLY A 124 -18.60 3.94 -26.56
C GLY A 124 -18.39 5.46 -26.57
N TYR A 125 -19.09 6.16 -25.67
CA TYR A 125 -18.83 7.56 -25.30
C TYR A 125 -18.50 7.64 -23.81
N GLY A 126 -17.55 8.48 -23.41
CA GLY A 126 -17.24 8.64 -22.00
C GLY A 126 -16.82 10.03 -21.58
N TRP A 127 -17.26 10.40 -20.38
CA TRP A 127 -16.90 11.62 -19.65
C TRP A 127 -16.23 11.19 -18.35
N GLY A 128 -15.03 11.69 -18.09
CA GLY A 128 -14.30 11.30 -16.89
C GLY A 128 -12.87 11.79 -16.82
N SER A 129 -12.17 11.30 -15.81
CA SER A 129 -10.77 11.59 -15.56
C SER A 129 -9.89 11.17 -16.72
N ALA A 130 -8.77 11.89 -16.93
CA ALA A 130 -7.75 11.48 -17.90
C ALA A 130 -7.26 10.04 -17.65
N LYS A 131 -7.30 9.59 -16.39
CA LYS A 131 -6.93 8.24 -15.99
C LYS A 131 -7.92 7.19 -16.52
N LEU A 132 -9.22 7.37 -16.38
CA LEU A 132 -10.22 6.47 -16.96
C LEU A 132 -10.07 6.40 -18.48
N MET A 133 -9.96 7.55 -19.12
CA MET A 133 -9.87 7.67 -20.58
C MET A 133 -8.60 7.03 -21.18
N ASN A 134 -7.52 6.93 -20.41
CA ASN A 134 -6.30 6.22 -20.83
C ASN A 134 -6.44 4.70 -20.74
N HIS A 135 -7.29 4.18 -19.85
CA HIS A 135 -7.56 2.73 -19.74
C HIS A 135 -8.59 2.24 -20.74
N LEU A 136 -9.41 3.14 -21.29
CA LEU A 136 -10.43 2.84 -22.29
C LEU A 136 -10.08 3.54 -23.62
N PRO A 137 -9.13 3.03 -24.42
CA PRO A 137 -8.69 3.72 -25.64
C PRO A 137 -9.74 3.71 -26.76
N LEU A 138 -10.72 2.80 -26.72
CA LEU A 138 -11.71 2.61 -27.78
C LEU A 138 -12.94 3.53 -27.65
N ILE A 139 -13.10 4.26 -26.54
CA ILE A 139 -14.24 5.17 -26.35
C ILE A 139 -13.95 6.58 -26.88
N LYS A 140 -14.98 7.22 -27.43
CA LYS A 140 -14.94 8.65 -27.73
C LYS A 140 -14.97 9.43 -26.42
N LYS A 141 -13.86 10.13 -26.13
CA LYS A 141 -13.56 10.65 -24.79
C LYS A 141 -13.74 12.17 -24.67
N VAL A 142 -14.36 12.57 -23.56
CA VAL A 142 -14.36 13.93 -23.03
C VAL A 142 -13.63 13.89 -21.68
N VAL A 143 -12.48 14.57 -21.61
CA VAL A 143 -11.70 14.64 -20.37
C VAL A 143 -12.24 15.77 -19.52
N VAL A 144 -12.57 15.47 -18.27
CA VAL A 144 -13.13 16.46 -17.33
C VAL A 144 -12.06 17.49 -16.96
N PRO A 145 -12.33 18.79 -17.13
CA PRO A 145 -11.43 19.85 -16.70
C PRO A 145 -11.50 19.98 -15.17
N ILE A 146 -10.47 19.53 -14.46
CA ILE A 146 -10.37 19.67 -13.00
C ILE A 146 -9.80 21.07 -12.68
N ASN A 147 -10.65 22.09 -12.74
CA ASN A 147 -10.35 23.47 -12.34
C ASN A 147 -11.36 23.94 -11.30
N VAL A 148 -11.45 23.26 -10.16
CA VAL A 148 -12.47 23.55 -9.13
C VAL A 148 -11.81 23.94 -7.82
N THR A 149 -12.32 25.02 -7.22
CA THR A 149 -11.96 25.45 -5.88
C THR A 149 -12.59 24.50 -4.85
N SER A 150 -11.85 24.17 -3.78
CA SER A 150 -12.28 23.19 -2.77
C SER A 150 -13.66 23.44 -2.12
N SER A 151 -14.17 24.67 -2.20
CA SER A 151 -15.48 25.09 -1.67
C SER A 151 -16.67 24.71 -2.55
N GLU A 152 -16.46 24.33 -3.82
CA GLU A 152 -17.53 24.09 -4.80
C GLU A 152 -17.33 22.78 -5.57
N SER A 153 -16.83 21.74 -4.90
CA SER A 153 -16.49 20.44 -5.48
C SER A 153 -17.61 19.76 -6.29
N TYR A 154 -18.88 19.97 -5.93
CA TYR A 154 -20.02 19.46 -6.71
C TYR A 154 -20.11 20.04 -8.13
N LYS A 155 -19.48 21.20 -8.40
CA LYS A 155 -19.50 21.81 -9.75
C LYS A 155 -18.76 20.99 -10.79
N VAL A 156 -17.81 20.14 -10.38
CA VAL A 156 -17.17 19.16 -11.29
C VAL A 156 -18.23 18.22 -11.85
N ASP A 157 -19.05 17.64 -10.98
CA ASP A 157 -20.12 16.72 -11.37
C ASP A 157 -21.20 17.46 -12.17
N GLN A 158 -21.55 18.67 -11.75
CA GLN A 158 -22.53 19.49 -12.48
C GLN A 158 -22.09 19.76 -13.92
N TRP A 159 -20.82 20.15 -14.13
CA TRP A 159 -20.30 20.39 -15.48
C TRP A 159 -20.37 19.14 -16.36
N VAL A 160 -20.00 17.97 -15.81
CA VAL A 160 -20.08 16.69 -16.52
C VAL A 160 -21.51 16.38 -16.93
N LEU A 161 -22.45 16.50 -15.99
CA LEU A 161 -23.86 16.21 -16.23
C LEU A 161 -24.47 17.17 -17.27
N ASP A 162 -24.13 18.46 -17.21
CA ASP A 162 -24.60 19.48 -18.16
C ASP A 162 -24.01 19.24 -19.58
N ASP A 163 -22.79 18.73 -19.69
CA ASP A 163 -22.19 18.33 -20.97
C ASP A 163 -22.85 17.08 -21.56
N VAL A 164 -23.12 16.06 -20.75
CA VAL A 164 -23.87 14.87 -21.18
C VAL A 164 -25.28 15.25 -21.61
N GLN A 165 -25.94 16.17 -20.90
CA GLN A 165 -27.25 16.69 -21.26
C GLN A 165 -27.25 17.35 -22.65
N ARG A 166 -26.23 18.18 -22.96
CA ARG A 166 -26.06 18.78 -24.30
C ARG A 166 -25.76 17.73 -25.37
N PHE A 167 -24.97 16.71 -25.05
CA PHE A 167 -24.70 15.60 -25.95
C PHE A 167 -25.97 14.82 -26.30
N VAL A 168 -26.78 14.44 -25.29
CA VAL A 168 -28.04 13.70 -25.51
C VAL A 168 -29.00 14.53 -26.36
N ALA A 169 -29.13 15.83 -26.09
CA ALA A 169 -30.00 16.71 -26.87
C ALA A 169 -29.59 16.81 -28.36
N SER A 170 -28.29 16.78 -28.64
CA SER A 170 -27.76 16.94 -30.01
C SER A 170 -27.65 15.64 -30.80
N MET A 171 -27.35 14.52 -30.14
CA MET A 171 -26.99 13.25 -30.80
C MET A 171 -28.05 12.16 -30.70
N SER A 172 -29.07 12.30 -29.84
CA SER A 172 -30.10 11.26 -29.61
C SER A 172 -30.72 10.72 -30.90
N LYS A 173 -31.18 11.60 -31.80
CA LYS A 173 -31.79 11.21 -33.09
C LYS A 173 -30.85 10.35 -33.96
N LYS A 174 -29.55 10.64 -33.95
CA LYS A 174 -28.55 9.87 -34.73
C LYS A 174 -28.22 8.52 -34.07
N LEU A 175 -28.31 8.47 -32.75
CA LEU A 175 -27.94 7.30 -31.95
C LEU A 175 -29.11 6.36 -31.66
N GLN A 176 -30.35 6.75 -32.00
CA GLN A 176 -31.55 6.00 -31.68
C GLN A 176 -31.57 4.58 -32.29
N SER A 177 -31.05 4.43 -33.52
CA SER A 177 -30.99 3.13 -34.22
C SER A 177 -29.75 2.31 -33.90
N VAL A 178 -28.79 2.85 -33.14
CA VAL A 178 -27.54 2.18 -32.80
C VAL A 178 -27.80 1.13 -31.71
N LYS A 179 -27.46 -0.12 -32.00
CA LYS A 179 -27.45 -1.21 -31.01
C LYS A 179 -26.05 -1.35 -30.40
N GLY A 180 -25.97 -1.62 -29.11
CA GLY A 180 -24.69 -1.75 -28.40
C GLY A 180 -24.01 -0.39 -28.22
N LEU A 181 -24.75 0.61 -27.73
CA LEU A 181 -24.21 1.92 -27.36
C LEU A 181 -23.98 1.98 -25.84
N VAL A 182 -22.76 2.33 -25.44
CA VAL A 182 -22.37 2.46 -24.02
C VAL A 182 -21.94 3.88 -23.72
N LEU A 183 -22.52 4.48 -22.68
CA LEU A 183 -22.15 5.79 -22.18
C LEU A 183 -21.59 5.66 -20.76
N VAL A 184 -20.35 6.10 -20.56
CA VAL A 184 -19.68 6.08 -19.25
C VAL A 184 -19.59 7.51 -18.71
N VAL A 185 -20.17 7.75 -17.54
CA VAL A 185 -20.19 9.06 -16.89
C VAL A 185 -19.53 8.92 -15.52
N GLU A 186 -18.27 9.33 -15.43
CA GLU A 186 -17.50 9.37 -14.18
C GLU A 186 -17.67 10.74 -13.51
N LEU A 187 -18.10 10.70 -12.25
CA LEU A 187 -18.43 11.83 -11.40
C LEU A 187 -17.42 11.86 -10.25
N LEU A 188 -16.66 12.94 -10.13
CA LEU A 188 -15.48 13.10 -9.28
C LEU A 188 -15.73 14.00 -8.05
N GLY A 189 -16.90 14.63 -7.95
CA GLY A 189 -17.21 15.65 -6.95
C GLY A 189 -17.08 15.17 -5.50
N LEU A 190 -17.23 13.87 -5.23
CA LEU A 190 -17.03 13.30 -3.89
C LEU A 190 -15.54 13.24 -3.50
N LEU A 191 -14.65 12.95 -4.46
CA LEU A 191 -13.20 12.91 -4.23
C LEU A 191 -12.61 14.30 -3.98
N GLU A 192 -13.20 15.32 -4.62
CA GLU A 192 -12.79 16.72 -4.49
C GLU A 192 -13.40 17.41 -3.25
N ALA A 193 -14.28 16.72 -2.51
CA ALA A 193 -14.96 17.28 -1.35
C ALA A 193 -13.99 17.53 -0.18
N ASN A 194 -13.93 18.77 0.30
CA ASN A 194 -13.13 19.11 1.47
C ASN A 194 -13.91 18.84 2.78
N GLY A 195 -13.83 17.60 3.26
CA GLY A 195 -14.42 17.16 4.52
C GLY A 195 -15.84 16.61 4.41
N MET A 196 -16.29 15.92 5.46
CA MET A 196 -17.49 15.06 5.42
C MET A 196 -18.80 15.82 5.20
N ARG A 197 -18.93 17.04 5.72
CA ARG A 197 -20.14 17.85 5.49
C ARG A 197 -20.37 18.14 4.01
N MET A 198 -19.31 18.47 3.27
CA MET A 198 -19.40 18.70 1.82
C MET A 198 -19.55 17.38 1.06
N TYR A 199 -18.89 16.31 1.51
CA TYR A 199 -19.08 14.98 0.93
C TYR A 199 -20.57 14.57 0.89
N HIS A 200 -21.27 14.64 2.02
CA HIS A 200 -22.70 14.33 2.11
C HIS A 200 -23.58 15.30 1.29
N GLY A 201 -23.25 16.60 1.29
CA GLY A 201 -23.92 17.59 0.44
C GLY A 201 -23.77 17.30 -1.06
N ASN A 202 -22.59 16.85 -1.48
CA ASN A 202 -22.28 16.49 -2.86
C ASN A 202 -23.05 15.23 -3.28
N ILE A 203 -23.19 14.21 -2.42
CA ILE A 203 -24.02 13.02 -2.72
C ILE A 203 -25.43 13.46 -3.16
N ASN A 204 -26.07 14.32 -2.38
CA ASN A 204 -27.41 14.81 -2.66
C ASN A 204 -27.49 15.65 -3.95
N HIS A 205 -26.48 16.47 -4.23
CA HIS A 205 -26.42 17.26 -5.47
C HIS A 205 -26.25 16.35 -6.71
N THR A 206 -25.29 15.44 -6.65
CA THR A 206 -24.93 14.55 -7.76
C THR A 206 -26.07 13.57 -8.07
N GLN A 207 -26.71 12.99 -7.06
CA GLN A 207 -27.85 12.07 -7.28
C GLN A 207 -29.08 12.77 -7.92
N ARG A 208 -29.35 14.04 -7.57
CA ARG A 208 -30.38 14.87 -8.24
C ARG A 208 -30.05 15.08 -9.71
N GLY A 209 -28.78 15.34 -10.00
CA GLY A 209 -28.27 15.47 -11.36
C GLY A 209 -28.46 14.21 -12.21
N ILE A 210 -28.15 13.04 -11.63
CA ILE A 210 -28.37 11.73 -12.28
C ILE A 210 -29.85 11.50 -12.56
N SER A 211 -30.74 11.82 -11.63
CA SER A 211 -32.20 11.71 -11.82
C SER A 211 -32.71 12.58 -12.98
N ARG A 212 -32.26 13.85 -13.05
CA ARG A 212 -32.60 14.74 -14.19
C ARG A 212 -32.14 14.17 -15.52
N LEU A 213 -30.91 13.65 -15.56
CA LEU A 213 -30.32 13.08 -16.77
C LEU A 213 -31.06 11.79 -17.19
N TYR A 214 -31.43 10.93 -16.23
CA TYR A 214 -32.26 9.75 -16.48
C TYR A 214 -33.56 10.12 -17.20
N ASN A 215 -34.31 11.10 -16.69
CA ASN A 215 -35.54 11.57 -17.33
C ASN A 215 -35.30 12.09 -18.75
N GLN A 216 -34.19 12.79 -18.98
CA GLN A 216 -33.83 13.27 -20.31
C GLN A 216 -33.49 12.12 -21.28
N PHE A 217 -32.79 11.08 -20.82
CA PHE A 217 -32.54 9.90 -21.65
C PHE A 217 -33.84 9.19 -22.04
N GLU A 218 -34.78 9.01 -21.11
CA GLU A 218 -36.06 8.36 -21.40
C GLU A 218 -36.92 9.19 -22.37
N GLN A 219 -36.85 10.53 -22.30
CA GLN A 219 -37.49 11.42 -23.28
C GLN A 219 -36.81 11.35 -24.65
N ALA A 220 -35.48 11.28 -24.68
CA ALA A 220 -34.69 11.24 -25.91
C ALA A 220 -34.75 9.88 -26.63
N PHE A 221 -34.92 8.79 -25.87
CA PHE A 221 -34.99 7.41 -26.36
C PHE A 221 -36.27 6.71 -25.86
N PRO A 222 -37.43 6.95 -26.51
CA PRO A 222 -38.73 6.47 -26.03
C PRO A 222 -39.00 4.98 -26.27
N ASP A 223 -38.01 4.22 -26.75
CA ASP A 223 -38.13 2.79 -27.08
C ASP A 223 -38.07 1.87 -25.84
N LYS A 224 -37.76 2.42 -24.65
CA LYS A 224 -37.57 1.68 -23.40
C LYS A 224 -36.50 0.59 -23.49
N ARG A 225 -35.49 0.77 -24.35
CA ARG A 225 -34.37 -0.18 -24.56
C ARG A 225 -33.05 0.27 -23.93
N THR A 226 -33.12 1.13 -22.92
CA THR A 226 -31.96 1.63 -22.19
C THR A 226 -31.87 0.96 -20.81
N ALA A 227 -30.69 0.45 -20.47
CA ALA A 227 -30.35 -0.02 -19.13
C ALA A 227 -29.38 0.98 -18.46
N TYR A 228 -29.44 1.05 -17.14
CA TYR A 228 -28.65 1.98 -16.35
C TYR A 228 -27.97 1.25 -15.20
N LEU A 229 -26.70 1.58 -14.96
CA LEU A 229 -25.91 1.10 -13.85
C LEU A 229 -25.30 2.29 -13.11
N LEU A 230 -25.56 2.41 -11.82
CA LEU A 230 -24.83 3.30 -10.92
C LEU A 230 -23.94 2.46 -10.03
N THR A 231 -22.67 2.84 -9.92
CA THR A 231 -21.70 2.19 -9.04
C THR A 231 -20.60 3.17 -8.65
N SER A 232 -19.62 2.70 -7.90
CA SER A 232 -18.40 3.44 -7.60
C SER A 232 -17.17 2.57 -7.81
N ASN A 233 -16.06 3.20 -8.22
CA ASN A 233 -14.75 2.53 -8.33
C ASN A 233 -14.29 2.00 -6.96
N HIS A 234 -14.50 2.79 -5.91
CA HIS A 234 -14.20 2.52 -4.51
C HIS A 234 -14.92 3.52 -3.60
N GLY A 235 -15.12 3.18 -2.33
CA GLY A 235 -15.70 4.07 -1.34
C GLY A 235 -14.65 4.91 -0.62
N ILE A 236 -15.08 5.94 0.10
CA ILE A 236 -14.26 6.72 1.03
C ILE A 236 -14.95 6.70 2.39
N THR A 237 -14.27 6.22 3.43
CA THR A 237 -14.76 6.26 4.82
C THR A 237 -14.80 7.69 5.37
N ASN A 238 -15.45 7.88 6.53
CA ASN A 238 -15.48 9.16 7.25
C ASN A 238 -14.09 9.74 7.60
N GLU A 239 -13.04 8.92 7.58
CA GLU A 239 -11.65 9.31 7.82
C GLU A 239 -10.88 9.62 6.51
N GLY A 240 -11.54 9.55 5.36
CA GLY A 240 -10.91 9.74 4.06
C GLY A 240 -10.14 8.51 3.55
N LYS A 241 -10.31 7.34 4.17
CA LYS A 241 -9.64 6.10 3.77
C LYS A 241 -10.42 5.38 2.66
N PRO A 242 -9.75 4.75 1.68
CA PRO A 242 -10.41 3.91 0.69
C PRO A 242 -11.19 2.77 1.33
N GLU A 243 -12.40 2.53 0.85
CA GLU A 243 -13.30 1.45 1.25
C GLU A 243 -13.63 0.56 0.05
N ILE A 244 -13.77 -0.74 0.30
CA ILE A 244 -14.04 -1.72 -0.76
C ILE A 244 -15.53 -1.95 -1.00
N GLU A 245 -16.40 -1.61 -0.05
CA GLU A 245 -17.84 -1.78 -0.19
C GLU A 245 -18.47 -0.51 -0.78
N THR A 246 -18.91 -0.61 -2.03
CA THR A 246 -19.58 0.46 -2.77
C THR A 246 -21.02 0.07 -3.05
N PRO A 247 -21.95 1.02 -3.15
CA PRO A 247 -23.31 0.70 -3.58
C PRO A 247 -23.31 0.43 -5.09
N PHE A 248 -24.25 -0.40 -5.53
CA PHE A 248 -24.68 -0.38 -6.92
C PHE A 248 -26.20 -0.30 -7.02
N VAL A 249 -26.66 0.35 -8.08
CA VAL A 249 -28.07 0.41 -8.46
C VAL A 249 -28.16 0.06 -9.94
N ILE A 250 -29.07 -0.84 -10.31
CA ILE A 250 -29.30 -1.22 -11.70
C ILE A 250 -30.79 -1.17 -12.02
N TRP A 251 -31.15 -0.59 -13.16
CA TRP A 251 -32.54 -0.41 -13.58
C TRP A 251 -32.69 -0.29 -15.10
N GLY A 252 -33.94 -0.33 -15.57
CA GLY A 252 -34.28 -0.21 -16.99
C GLY A 252 -34.38 -1.56 -17.72
N ALA A 253 -34.09 -1.55 -19.02
CA ALA A 253 -34.33 -2.68 -19.91
C ALA A 253 -33.57 -3.94 -19.49
N GLY A 254 -34.27 -5.08 -19.41
CA GLY A 254 -33.69 -6.38 -19.05
C GLY A 254 -33.43 -6.61 -17.56
N VAL A 255 -33.71 -5.63 -16.71
CA VAL A 255 -33.52 -5.71 -15.25
C VAL A 255 -34.79 -6.22 -14.57
N SER A 256 -34.61 -7.06 -13.56
CA SER A 256 -35.68 -7.60 -12.72
C SER A 256 -36.30 -6.53 -11.83
N ASN A 257 -37.64 -6.49 -11.77
CA ASN A 257 -38.36 -5.76 -10.73
C ASN A 257 -38.84 -6.68 -9.60
N ASN A 258 -38.25 -7.86 -9.49
CA ASN A 258 -38.71 -8.86 -8.54
C ASN A 258 -38.21 -8.51 -7.13
N LYS A 259 -39.15 -8.36 -6.19
CA LYS A 259 -38.88 -7.92 -4.81
C LYS A 259 -38.89 -9.05 -3.79
N PHE A 260 -38.84 -10.31 -4.22
CA PHE A 260 -38.81 -11.44 -3.29
C PHE A 260 -37.59 -11.34 -2.36
N LEU A 261 -37.86 -11.15 -1.08
CA LEU A 261 -36.88 -11.11 0.00
C LEU A 261 -36.39 -12.55 0.29
N ARG A 262 -35.52 -13.09 -0.55
CA ARG A 262 -34.96 -14.44 -0.34
C ARG A 262 -33.76 -14.49 0.62
N ALA A 263 -33.14 -13.36 0.94
CA ALA A 263 -31.93 -13.30 1.76
C ALA A 263 -31.80 -11.98 2.55
N ARG A 264 -30.82 -11.14 2.19
CA ARG A 264 -30.54 -9.86 2.84
C ARG A 264 -31.49 -8.79 2.33
N SER A 265 -31.84 -7.87 3.23
CA SER A 265 -32.70 -6.73 2.92
C SER A 265 -32.21 -5.49 3.63
N VAL A 266 -32.41 -4.32 3.04
CA VAL A 266 -32.13 -3.03 3.67
C VAL A 266 -33.43 -2.26 3.90
N THR A 267 -33.54 -1.65 5.07
CA THR A 267 -34.65 -0.76 5.40
C THR A 267 -34.41 0.58 4.70
N ILE A 268 -35.40 1.01 3.93
CA ILE A 268 -35.28 2.17 3.05
C ILE A 268 -36.09 3.36 3.54
N ASP A 269 -36.98 3.23 4.52
CA ASP A 269 -37.71 4.38 5.08
C ASP A 269 -38.12 4.17 6.54
N ASN A 270 -38.63 5.24 7.15
CA ASN A 270 -39.14 5.24 8.51
C ASN A 270 -40.41 4.38 8.69
N GLN A 271 -41.05 3.98 7.58
CA GLN A 271 -42.18 3.05 7.58
C GLN A 271 -41.72 1.58 7.58
N MET A 272 -40.41 1.34 7.72
CA MET A 272 -39.79 0.02 7.76
C MET A 272 -39.94 -0.79 6.47
N ASN A 273 -40.18 -0.13 5.33
CA ASN A 273 -40.17 -0.80 4.03
C ASN A 273 -38.78 -1.36 3.75
N ARG A 274 -38.73 -2.56 3.16
CA ARG A 274 -37.50 -3.29 2.89
C ARG A 274 -37.39 -3.64 1.42
N VAL A 275 -36.18 -3.50 0.89
CA VAL A 275 -35.82 -3.99 -0.46
C VAL A 275 -34.76 -5.08 -0.37
N PRO A 276 -34.75 -6.05 -1.30
CA PRO A 276 -33.66 -7.01 -1.41
C PRO A 276 -32.32 -6.29 -1.56
N LEU A 277 -31.33 -6.72 -0.78
CA LEU A 277 -29.96 -6.21 -0.83
C LEU A 277 -29.05 -7.29 -1.40
N HIS A 278 -28.65 -7.10 -2.65
CA HIS A 278 -27.72 -8.02 -3.33
C HIS A 278 -26.28 -7.72 -2.94
N VAL A 279 -25.44 -8.74 -2.81
CA VAL A 279 -24.01 -8.56 -2.54
C VAL A 279 -23.22 -9.27 -3.62
N LEU A 280 -22.46 -8.50 -4.39
CA LEU A 280 -21.70 -8.95 -5.55
C LEU A 280 -20.22 -8.59 -5.40
N GLU A 281 -19.34 -9.34 -6.06
CA GLU A 281 -17.98 -8.85 -6.32
C GLU A 281 -18.04 -7.85 -7.48
N GLN A 282 -17.19 -6.83 -7.47
CA GLN A 282 -17.22 -5.77 -8.50
C GLN A 282 -17.03 -6.33 -9.93
N ILE A 283 -16.28 -7.42 -10.06
CA ILE A 283 -16.08 -8.16 -11.33
C ILE A 283 -17.36 -8.83 -11.86
N ASP A 284 -18.35 -9.10 -11.01
CA ASP A 284 -19.63 -9.71 -11.39
C ASP A 284 -20.53 -8.71 -12.16
N LEU A 285 -20.24 -7.41 -12.06
CA LEU A 285 -20.92 -6.37 -12.86
C LEU A 285 -20.56 -6.46 -14.34
N THR A 286 -19.36 -6.90 -14.70
CA THR A 286 -18.95 -7.04 -16.11
C THR A 286 -19.80 -8.04 -16.90
N PRO A 287 -19.96 -9.32 -16.49
CA PRO A 287 -20.80 -10.26 -17.24
C PRO A 287 -22.27 -9.83 -17.22
N LEU A 288 -22.72 -9.10 -16.20
CA LEU A 288 -24.06 -8.49 -16.16
C LEU A 288 -24.24 -7.44 -17.26
N MET A 289 -23.29 -6.51 -17.41
CA MET A 289 -23.30 -5.50 -18.47
C MET A 289 -23.20 -6.13 -19.87
N SER A 290 -22.30 -7.10 -20.06
CA SER A 290 -22.19 -7.85 -21.32
C SER A 290 -23.52 -8.50 -21.70
N LEU A 291 -24.18 -9.15 -20.74
CA LEU A 291 -25.47 -9.81 -20.98
C LEU A 291 -26.56 -8.83 -21.40
N LEU A 292 -26.69 -7.69 -20.73
CA LEU A 292 -27.70 -6.67 -21.05
C LEU A 292 -27.54 -6.15 -22.48
N LEU A 293 -26.32 -6.11 -22.99
CA LEU A 293 -26.00 -5.66 -24.35
C LEU A 293 -26.02 -6.78 -25.39
N GLY A 294 -26.25 -8.05 -25.03
CA GLY A 294 -26.17 -9.15 -25.98
C GLY A 294 -24.74 -9.59 -26.33
N LEU A 295 -23.77 -9.23 -25.50
CA LEU A 295 -22.35 -9.45 -25.75
C LEU A 295 -21.83 -10.65 -24.94
N PRO A 296 -20.82 -11.36 -25.47
CA PRO A 296 -20.09 -12.33 -24.67
C PRO A 296 -19.24 -11.60 -23.62
N PRO A 297 -18.99 -12.22 -22.46
CA PRO A 297 -18.12 -11.61 -21.45
C PRO A 297 -16.69 -11.43 -21.98
N PRO A 298 -15.94 -10.44 -21.47
CA PRO A 298 -14.54 -10.24 -21.83
C PRO A 298 -13.69 -11.49 -21.59
N ALA A 299 -12.59 -11.61 -22.34
CA ALA A 299 -11.84 -12.86 -22.45
C ALA A 299 -11.18 -13.29 -21.13
N ASN A 300 -10.82 -12.31 -20.31
CA ASN A 300 -10.23 -12.51 -18.99
C ASN A 300 -11.24 -12.35 -17.84
N ASN A 301 -12.54 -12.35 -18.15
CA ASN A 301 -13.60 -12.23 -17.15
C ASN A 301 -13.55 -13.39 -16.15
N ARG A 302 -13.45 -13.04 -14.87
CA ARG A 302 -13.58 -13.93 -13.71
C ARG A 302 -14.93 -13.78 -13.01
N GLY A 303 -15.72 -12.78 -13.39
CA GLY A 303 -17.03 -12.52 -12.80
C GLY A 303 -18.04 -13.62 -13.12
N ARG A 304 -18.93 -13.89 -12.16
CA ARG A 304 -20.07 -14.78 -12.32
C ARG A 304 -21.32 -13.97 -12.59
N LEU A 305 -22.11 -14.39 -13.57
CA LEU A 305 -23.34 -13.71 -13.94
C LEU A 305 -24.40 -13.76 -12.80
N PRO A 306 -24.82 -12.63 -12.22
CA PRO A 306 -25.85 -12.59 -11.18
C PRO A 306 -27.24 -12.64 -11.82
N THR A 307 -27.75 -13.84 -12.08
CA THR A 307 -29.01 -14.05 -12.79
C THR A 307 -30.24 -13.45 -12.12
N ASP A 308 -30.20 -13.30 -10.80
CA ASP A 308 -31.37 -12.91 -10.00
C ASP A 308 -31.75 -11.43 -10.24
N LEU A 309 -30.85 -10.66 -10.87
CA LEU A 309 -31.05 -9.27 -11.25
C LEU A 309 -31.73 -9.09 -12.62
N LEU A 310 -32.02 -10.17 -13.34
CA LEU A 310 -32.43 -10.12 -14.74
C LEU A 310 -33.91 -10.48 -14.94
N ASN A 311 -34.55 -9.79 -15.88
CA ASN A 311 -35.87 -10.13 -16.40
C ASN A 311 -35.77 -10.42 -17.89
N VAL A 312 -35.37 -11.65 -18.21
CA VAL A 312 -35.14 -12.12 -19.58
C VAL A 312 -35.72 -13.53 -19.75
N THR A 313 -35.89 -13.97 -20.98
CA THR A 313 -36.39 -15.34 -21.24
C THR A 313 -35.41 -16.40 -20.70
N SER A 314 -35.96 -17.52 -20.20
CA SER A 314 -35.15 -18.63 -19.68
C SER A 314 -34.11 -19.12 -20.71
N ARG A 315 -34.46 -19.16 -22.00
CA ARG A 315 -33.52 -19.51 -23.09
C ARG A 315 -32.34 -18.53 -23.17
N TYR A 316 -32.62 -17.23 -23.14
CA TYR A 316 -31.57 -16.20 -23.21
C TYR A 316 -30.67 -16.23 -21.97
N GLN A 317 -31.28 -16.30 -20.78
CA GLN A 317 -30.56 -16.43 -19.51
C GLN A 317 -29.63 -17.64 -19.51
N THR A 318 -30.13 -18.79 -19.96
CA THR A 318 -29.34 -20.03 -20.05
C THR A 318 -28.15 -19.88 -20.99
N HIS A 319 -28.37 -19.29 -22.17
CA HIS A 319 -27.30 -19.07 -23.14
C HIS A 319 -26.19 -18.20 -22.56
N ALA A 320 -26.57 -17.10 -21.91
CA ALA A 320 -25.61 -16.16 -21.35
C ALA A 320 -24.88 -16.74 -20.13
N LEU A 321 -25.57 -17.45 -19.25
CA LEU A 321 -24.97 -18.13 -18.11
C LEU A 321 -24.00 -19.23 -18.55
N PHE A 322 -24.37 -20.02 -19.56
CA PHE A 322 -23.52 -21.05 -20.13
C PHE A 322 -22.31 -20.43 -20.85
N SER A 323 -22.48 -19.35 -21.61
CA SER A 323 -21.38 -18.59 -22.24
C SER A 323 -20.40 -18.04 -21.19
N ASN A 324 -20.90 -17.50 -20.07
CA ASN A 324 -20.04 -17.07 -18.96
C ASN A 324 -19.26 -18.23 -18.35
N ALA A 325 -19.90 -19.39 -18.16
CA ALA A 325 -19.22 -20.58 -17.67
C ALA A 325 -18.17 -21.14 -18.65
N LEU A 326 -18.44 -21.12 -19.96
CA LEU A 326 -17.48 -21.51 -20.99
C LEU A 326 -16.27 -20.57 -21.04
N GLN A 327 -16.47 -19.26 -20.86
CA GLN A 327 -15.36 -18.30 -20.80
C GLN A 327 -14.44 -18.59 -19.61
N LEU A 328 -15.01 -18.88 -18.43
CA LEU A 328 -14.25 -19.29 -17.24
C LEU A 328 -13.53 -20.62 -17.47
N GLN A 329 -14.20 -21.58 -18.12
CA GLN A 329 -13.60 -22.86 -18.47
C GLN A 329 -12.38 -22.66 -19.39
N GLN A 330 -12.47 -21.78 -20.39
CA GLN A 330 -11.36 -21.51 -21.31
C GLN A 330 -10.15 -20.91 -20.58
N LEU A 331 -10.39 -20.06 -19.57
CA LEU A 331 -9.34 -19.55 -18.69
C LEU A 331 -8.70 -20.68 -17.88
N ALA A 332 -9.49 -21.58 -17.30
CA ALA A 332 -8.98 -22.74 -16.57
C ALA A 332 -8.13 -23.67 -17.46
N ILE A 333 -8.58 -23.95 -18.69
CA ILE A 333 -7.83 -24.74 -19.67
C ILE A 333 -6.48 -24.09 -19.95
N ASN A 334 -6.43 -22.78 -20.22
CA ASN A 334 -5.17 -22.09 -20.50
C ASN A 334 -4.17 -22.18 -19.33
N ARG A 335 -4.67 -22.05 -18.09
CA ARG A 335 -3.85 -22.17 -16.87
C ARG A 335 -3.32 -23.59 -16.68
N LEU A 336 -4.17 -24.59 -16.89
CA LEU A 336 -3.82 -25.99 -16.82
C LEU A 336 -2.80 -26.39 -17.89
N GLU A 337 -2.99 -25.94 -19.14
CA GLU A 337 -2.05 -26.17 -20.24
C GLU A 337 -0.68 -25.57 -19.92
N ARG A 338 -0.61 -24.34 -19.39
CA ARG A 338 0.65 -23.74 -18.93
C ARG A 338 1.35 -24.59 -17.89
N HIS A 339 0.60 -25.15 -16.93
CA HIS A 339 1.15 -26.06 -15.92
C HIS A 339 1.63 -27.40 -16.53
N ARG A 340 0.89 -27.95 -17.49
CA ARG A 340 1.18 -29.23 -18.16
C ARG A 340 2.28 -29.18 -19.21
N ARG A 341 2.80 -28.01 -19.58
CA ARG A 341 3.94 -27.88 -20.52
C ARG A 341 5.23 -28.53 -20.03
N GLY A 342 5.35 -28.75 -18.73
CA GLY A 342 6.53 -29.35 -18.11
C GLY A 342 6.51 -30.87 -18.10
N LEU A 343 7.69 -31.49 -18.23
CA LEU A 343 7.87 -32.94 -18.19
C LEU A 343 7.43 -33.58 -16.87
N PHE A 344 7.59 -32.88 -15.74
CA PHE A 344 7.22 -33.40 -14.42
C PHE A 344 5.75 -33.14 -14.04
N SER A 345 4.98 -32.46 -14.90
CA SER A 345 3.61 -32.04 -14.58
C SER A 345 2.69 -33.19 -14.15
N ASN A 346 2.86 -34.39 -14.72
CA ASN A 346 2.05 -35.57 -14.36
C ASN A 346 2.34 -36.12 -12.95
N TYR A 347 3.52 -35.84 -12.39
CA TYR A 347 3.90 -36.27 -11.03
C TYR A 347 3.66 -35.19 -9.99
N MET A 348 3.35 -33.97 -10.43
CA MET A 348 3.09 -32.84 -9.56
C MET A 348 1.61 -32.80 -9.14
N PRO A 349 1.29 -32.29 -7.94
CA PRO A 349 -0.10 -32.18 -7.49
C PRO A 349 -0.98 -31.38 -8.46
N SER A 350 -2.05 -31.98 -8.95
CA SER A 350 -3.02 -31.31 -9.82
C SER A 350 -4.34 -31.07 -9.10
N TYR A 351 -5.06 -30.02 -9.49
CA TYR A 351 -6.46 -29.87 -9.12
C TYR A 351 -7.29 -31.01 -9.75
N TRP A 352 -8.33 -31.48 -9.04
CA TRP A 352 -9.11 -32.65 -9.45
C TRP A 352 -9.86 -32.46 -10.77
N MET A 353 -10.30 -31.23 -11.06
CA MET A 353 -10.97 -30.89 -12.32
C MET A 353 -9.91 -30.71 -13.41
N ASP A 354 -9.64 -31.81 -14.12
CA ASP A 354 -8.61 -31.90 -15.15
C ASP A 354 -9.13 -31.52 -16.56
N MET A 355 -8.29 -31.68 -17.59
CA MET A 355 -8.69 -31.40 -18.98
C MET A 355 -9.89 -32.22 -19.43
N ARG A 356 -10.04 -33.46 -18.94
CA ARG A 356 -11.15 -34.33 -19.32
C ARG A 356 -12.44 -33.81 -18.72
N GLU A 357 -12.44 -33.50 -17.42
CA GLU A 357 -13.63 -32.96 -16.74
C GLU A 357 -14.06 -31.60 -17.28
N LEU A 358 -13.10 -30.71 -17.59
CA LEU A 358 -13.40 -29.44 -18.27
C LEU A 358 -14.05 -29.69 -19.63
N ASN A 359 -13.51 -30.60 -20.44
CA ASN A 359 -14.10 -30.93 -21.74
C ASN A 359 -15.48 -31.60 -21.62
N ASN A 360 -15.66 -32.48 -20.63
CA ASN A 360 -16.95 -33.09 -20.32
C ASN A 360 -18.00 -32.04 -19.96
N PHE A 361 -17.62 -31.02 -19.18
CA PHE A 361 -18.50 -29.89 -18.88
C PHE A 361 -19.01 -29.20 -20.14
N LYS A 362 -18.11 -28.87 -21.08
CA LYS A 362 -18.47 -28.24 -22.36
C LYS A 362 -19.39 -29.11 -23.20
N GLN A 363 -19.08 -30.40 -23.34
CA GLN A 363 -19.86 -31.31 -24.17
C GLN A 363 -21.22 -31.63 -23.55
N GLY A 364 -21.28 -31.87 -22.23
CA GLY A 364 -22.52 -32.09 -21.49
C GLY A 364 -23.43 -30.85 -21.55
N GLY A 365 -22.85 -29.65 -21.41
CA GLY A 365 -23.60 -28.40 -21.55
C GLY A 365 -24.18 -28.19 -22.95
N LYS A 366 -23.41 -28.49 -24.00
CA LYS A 366 -23.92 -28.48 -25.39
C LYS A 366 -25.05 -29.47 -25.61
N LEU A 367 -24.93 -30.68 -25.06
CA LEU A 367 -25.99 -31.71 -25.16
C LEU A 367 -27.29 -31.22 -24.50
N LEU A 368 -27.21 -30.67 -23.27
CA LEU A 368 -28.37 -30.11 -22.57
C LEU A 368 -29.01 -28.96 -23.34
N TRP A 369 -28.19 -28.12 -24.00
CA TRP A 369 -28.67 -27.05 -24.87
C TRP A 369 -29.45 -27.59 -26.07
N TYR A 370 -28.92 -28.59 -26.79
CA TYR A 370 -29.61 -29.22 -27.93
C TYR A 370 -30.90 -29.92 -27.52
N GLN A 371 -30.92 -30.53 -26.33
CA GLN A 371 -32.11 -31.14 -25.74
C GLN A 371 -33.11 -30.12 -25.16
N GLN A 372 -32.82 -28.82 -25.25
CA GLN A 372 -33.65 -27.73 -24.70
C GLN A 372 -33.91 -27.83 -23.18
N ARG A 373 -33.02 -28.50 -22.44
CA ARG A 373 -33.10 -28.64 -20.98
C ARG A 373 -32.51 -27.41 -20.27
N PHE A 374 -33.13 -26.26 -20.49
CA PHE A 374 -32.59 -24.96 -20.11
C PHE A 374 -32.38 -24.80 -18.60
N LEU A 375 -33.35 -25.18 -17.77
CA LEU A 375 -33.25 -25.06 -16.31
C LEU A 375 -32.10 -25.91 -15.74
N ILE A 376 -31.97 -27.15 -16.20
CA ILE A 376 -30.89 -28.05 -15.79
C ILE A 376 -29.53 -27.49 -16.22
N LEU A 377 -29.43 -26.94 -17.44
CA LEU A 377 -28.19 -26.31 -17.91
C LEU A 377 -27.84 -25.05 -17.10
N GLN A 378 -28.84 -24.29 -16.63
CA GLN A 378 -28.59 -23.15 -15.75
C GLN A 378 -27.97 -23.60 -14.43
N ASP A 379 -28.58 -24.59 -13.76
CA ASP A 379 -28.06 -25.11 -12.50
C ASP A 379 -26.69 -25.76 -12.67
N TYR A 380 -26.49 -26.51 -13.75
CA TYR A 380 -25.21 -27.11 -14.10
C TYR A 380 -24.12 -26.05 -14.28
N SER A 381 -24.41 -24.94 -14.99
CA SER A 381 -23.47 -23.83 -15.18
C SER A 381 -23.21 -23.08 -13.87
N ARG A 382 -24.27 -22.75 -13.11
CA ARG A 382 -24.17 -22.02 -11.84
C ARG A 382 -23.33 -22.76 -10.81
N ASN A 383 -23.50 -24.07 -10.70
CA ASN A 383 -22.78 -24.91 -9.74
C ASN A 383 -21.35 -25.21 -10.18
N THR A 384 -21.06 -25.19 -11.49
CA THR A 384 -19.72 -25.49 -12.01
C THR A 384 -18.78 -24.28 -11.98
N MET A 385 -19.27 -23.06 -12.21
CA MET A 385 -18.42 -21.86 -12.24
C MET A 385 -17.54 -21.65 -11.00
N PRO A 386 -18.04 -21.81 -9.75
CA PRO A 386 -17.20 -21.71 -8.56
C PRO A 386 -16.06 -22.73 -8.54
N ILE A 387 -16.32 -23.96 -9.00
CA ILE A 387 -15.32 -25.04 -9.08
C ILE A 387 -14.24 -24.68 -10.10
N VAL A 388 -14.63 -24.15 -11.25
CA VAL A 388 -13.71 -23.70 -12.32
C VAL A 388 -12.88 -22.52 -11.84
N LEU A 389 -13.45 -21.57 -11.10
CA LEU A 389 -12.72 -20.46 -10.49
C LEU A 389 -11.66 -20.95 -9.49
N HIS A 390 -12.00 -21.92 -8.64
CA HIS A 390 -11.01 -22.55 -7.75
C HIS A 390 -9.89 -23.27 -8.52
N CYS A 391 -10.19 -23.88 -9.66
CA CYS A 391 -9.18 -24.46 -10.56
C CYS A 391 -8.23 -23.38 -11.10
N ILE A 392 -8.76 -22.23 -11.53
CA ILE A 392 -7.96 -21.07 -11.97
C ILE A 392 -7.04 -20.60 -10.82
N ASP A 393 -7.60 -20.38 -9.64
CA ASP A 393 -6.87 -19.91 -8.45
C ASP A 393 -5.75 -20.85 -8.03
N TYR A 394 -5.98 -22.16 -8.13
CA TYR A 394 -4.99 -23.19 -7.80
C TYR A 394 -3.76 -23.08 -8.70
N TYR A 395 -3.94 -23.03 -10.02
CA TYR A 395 -2.83 -22.98 -10.97
C TYR A 395 -2.18 -21.59 -11.07
N GLU A 396 -2.93 -20.52 -10.81
CA GLU A 396 -2.39 -19.17 -10.70
C GLU A 396 -1.44 -19.04 -9.51
N ASN A 397 -1.78 -19.64 -8.37
CA ASN A 397 -0.99 -19.54 -7.14
C ASN A 397 -0.09 -20.75 -6.88
N TYR A 398 0.11 -21.58 -7.92
CA TYR A 398 0.74 -22.90 -7.81
C TYR A 398 2.12 -22.87 -7.14
N TYR A 399 3.00 -21.96 -7.57
CA TYR A 399 4.37 -21.86 -7.07
C TYR A 399 4.50 -20.99 -5.81
N ARG A 400 3.42 -20.37 -5.31
CA ARG A 400 3.47 -19.37 -4.24
C ARG A 400 4.13 -19.91 -2.96
N ARG A 401 3.71 -21.09 -2.49
CA ARG A 401 4.27 -21.71 -1.27
C ARG A 401 5.74 -22.08 -1.44
N ALA A 402 6.09 -22.65 -2.60
CA ALA A 402 7.47 -23.01 -2.90
C ALA A 402 8.38 -21.76 -2.93
N LEU A 403 7.94 -20.70 -3.60
CA LEU A 403 8.66 -19.43 -3.65
C LEU A 403 8.82 -18.81 -2.25
N LEU A 404 7.78 -18.84 -1.40
CA LEU A 404 7.89 -18.36 -0.02
C LEU A 404 8.99 -19.08 0.76
N VAL A 405 9.03 -20.41 0.71
CA VAL A 405 10.05 -21.23 1.41
C VAL A 405 11.43 -20.95 0.83
N VAL A 406 11.56 -20.97 -0.49
CA VAL A 406 12.84 -20.79 -1.18
C VAL A 406 13.40 -19.38 -0.95
N THR A 407 12.57 -18.34 -1.05
CA THR A 407 12.96 -16.96 -0.70
C THR A 407 13.35 -16.82 0.77
N ALA A 408 12.63 -17.45 1.71
CA ALA A 408 13.04 -17.48 3.12
C ALA A 408 14.40 -18.16 3.33
N CYS A 409 14.67 -19.29 2.65
CA CYS A 409 15.99 -19.91 2.63
C CYS A 409 17.06 -18.98 2.04
N GLY A 410 16.72 -18.18 1.03
CA GLY A 410 17.57 -17.13 0.48
C GLY A 410 17.91 -16.05 1.51
N PHE A 411 16.93 -15.60 2.31
CA PHE A 411 17.16 -14.64 3.39
C PHE A 411 18.10 -15.20 4.46
N ILE A 412 17.95 -16.47 4.83
CA ILE A 412 18.82 -17.14 5.81
C ILE A 412 20.26 -17.24 5.27
N GLY A 413 20.42 -17.66 4.01
CA GLY A 413 21.72 -17.70 3.35
C GLY A 413 22.37 -16.32 3.26
N TRP A 414 21.57 -15.30 2.99
CA TRP A 414 22.01 -13.91 2.95
C TRP A 414 22.47 -13.41 4.32
N GLN A 415 21.73 -13.70 5.39
CA GLN A 415 22.14 -13.39 6.75
C GLN A 415 23.47 -14.07 7.10
N HIS A 416 23.69 -15.31 6.66
CA HIS A 416 24.95 -16.02 6.86
C HIS A 416 26.11 -15.33 6.15
N TYR A 417 25.93 -14.97 4.87
CA TYR A 417 26.91 -14.20 4.11
C TYR A 417 27.25 -12.89 4.82
N LEU A 418 26.26 -12.10 5.23
CA LEU A 418 26.48 -10.84 5.95
C LEU A 418 27.24 -11.04 7.27
N HIS A 419 26.98 -12.12 7.99
CA HIS A 419 27.73 -12.44 9.21
C HIS A 419 29.19 -12.80 8.92
N SER A 420 29.44 -13.56 7.86
CA SER A 420 30.79 -13.98 7.44
C SER A 420 31.69 -12.79 7.10
N GLN A 421 31.15 -11.74 6.46
CA GLN A 421 31.88 -10.52 6.12
C GLN A 421 32.33 -9.73 7.37
N ARG A 422 31.63 -9.85 8.51
CA ARG A 422 31.96 -9.16 9.77
C ARG A 422 33.23 -9.69 10.47
N SER A 423 33.67 -10.90 10.11
CA SER A 423 34.75 -11.62 10.77
C SER A 423 36.12 -11.46 10.09
N MET A 424 36.22 -10.63 9.06
CA MET A 424 37.49 -10.25 8.42
C MET A 424 38.30 -9.26 9.28
N THR A 425 38.53 -9.60 10.55
CA THR A 425 39.78 -9.20 11.20
C THR A 425 40.86 -10.15 10.70
N PRO A 426 42.09 -9.69 10.38
CA PRO A 426 43.20 -10.57 10.03
C PRO A 426 43.64 -11.34 11.27
N SER A 427 42.84 -12.31 11.72
CA SER A 427 43.31 -13.31 12.65
C SER A 427 44.24 -14.23 11.87
N LEU A 428 45.42 -14.49 12.43
CA LEU A 428 46.38 -15.52 12.04
C LEU A 428 45.68 -16.74 11.41
N PRO A 429 46.25 -17.37 10.37
CA PRO A 429 45.65 -18.50 9.70
C PRO A 429 45.35 -19.58 10.75
N VAL A 430 44.10 -19.64 11.20
CA VAL A 430 43.64 -20.71 12.07
C VAL A 430 43.70 -21.94 11.19
N GLU A 431 44.65 -22.83 11.49
CA GLU A 431 44.75 -24.13 10.83
C GLU A 431 43.35 -24.74 10.77
N SER A 432 42.84 -24.84 9.54
CA SER A 432 41.50 -25.32 9.33
C SER A 432 41.52 -26.82 9.64
N ASN A 433 41.00 -27.17 10.81
CA ASN A 433 40.78 -28.55 11.22
C ASN A 433 40.21 -29.39 10.05
N GLY A 434 40.78 -30.56 9.74
CA GLY A 434 40.44 -31.33 8.52
C GLY A 434 38.95 -31.63 8.35
N ARG A 435 38.22 -31.78 9.47
CA ARG A 435 36.75 -31.91 9.51
C ARG A 435 36.01 -30.71 8.90
N ARG A 436 36.51 -29.48 9.09
CA ARG A 436 35.90 -28.25 8.57
C ARG A 436 36.04 -28.14 7.06
N LYS A 437 37.22 -28.47 6.52
CA LYS A 437 37.43 -28.55 5.06
C LYS A 437 36.48 -29.57 4.43
N ARG A 438 36.31 -30.73 5.07
CA ARG A 438 35.36 -31.78 4.62
C ARG A 438 33.91 -31.30 4.63
N LEU A 439 33.46 -30.62 5.70
CA LEU A 439 32.10 -30.07 5.80
C LEU A 439 31.81 -29.00 4.74
N ILE A 440 32.75 -28.08 4.50
CA ILE A 440 32.60 -27.05 3.46
C ILE A 440 32.59 -27.70 2.06
N PHE A 441 33.43 -28.70 1.83
CA PHE A 441 33.44 -29.45 0.58
C PHE A 441 32.10 -30.18 0.34
N LEU A 442 31.57 -30.86 1.35
CA LEU A 442 30.26 -31.52 1.27
C LEU A 442 29.14 -30.52 1.03
N ALA A 443 29.12 -29.39 1.75
CA ALA A 443 28.11 -28.35 1.57
C ALA A 443 28.19 -27.70 0.18
N ASN A 444 29.39 -27.42 -0.34
CA ASN A 444 29.57 -26.93 -1.71
C ASN A 444 29.12 -27.97 -2.75
N SER A 445 29.44 -29.25 -2.54
CA SER A 445 28.98 -30.34 -3.41
C SER A 445 27.44 -30.41 -3.43
N LEU A 446 26.79 -30.35 -2.26
CA LEU A 446 25.33 -30.29 -2.15
C LEU A 446 24.73 -29.06 -2.85
N ILE A 447 25.35 -27.89 -2.74
CA ILE A 447 24.90 -26.69 -3.46
C ILE A 447 25.02 -26.89 -4.98
N HIS A 448 26.11 -27.47 -5.47
CA HIS A 448 26.29 -27.74 -6.90
C HIS A 448 25.28 -28.77 -7.42
N VAL A 449 25.02 -29.83 -6.66
CA VAL A 449 23.99 -30.82 -6.98
C VAL A 449 22.60 -30.17 -6.95
N SER A 450 22.29 -29.36 -5.93
CA SER A 450 21.02 -28.63 -5.84
C SER A 450 20.86 -27.64 -7.00
N LEU A 451 21.92 -26.94 -7.40
CA LEU A 451 21.90 -26.04 -8.56
C LEU A 451 21.58 -26.84 -9.82
N LEU A 452 22.31 -27.94 -10.06
CA LEU A 452 22.10 -28.81 -11.20
C LEU A 452 20.66 -29.33 -11.24
N LEU A 453 20.17 -29.90 -10.14
CA LEU A 453 18.80 -30.43 -10.04
C LEU A 453 17.74 -29.35 -10.23
N LEU A 454 17.89 -28.16 -9.64
CA LEU A 454 16.94 -27.06 -9.80
C LEU A 454 16.98 -26.47 -11.21
N THR A 455 18.16 -26.34 -11.83
CA THR A 455 18.27 -25.91 -13.22
C THR A 455 17.64 -26.93 -14.17
N LEU A 456 17.91 -28.23 -13.97
CA LEU A 456 17.28 -29.30 -14.70
C LEU A 456 15.76 -29.27 -14.50
N PHE A 457 15.28 -29.13 -13.26
CA PHE A 457 13.86 -28.96 -12.97
C PHE A 457 13.27 -27.77 -13.71
N VAL A 458 13.88 -26.59 -13.66
CA VAL A 458 13.40 -25.40 -14.37
C VAL A 458 13.38 -25.62 -15.89
N MET A 459 14.40 -26.25 -16.46
CA MET A 459 14.46 -26.51 -17.90
C MET A 459 13.43 -27.55 -18.36
N LEU A 460 13.23 -28.62 -17.59
CA LEU A 460 12.31 -29.70 -17.91
C LEU A 460 10.85 -29.33 -17.56
N GLN A 461 10.61 -28.62 -16.46
CA GLN A 461 9.27 -28.21 -16.01
C GLN A 461 8.79 -26.91 -16.69
N ARG A 462 9.70 -26.06 -17.16
CA ARG A 462 9.40 -24.79 -17.85
C ARG A 462 8.45 -23.85 -17.07
N PRO A 463 8.69 -23.58 -15.77
CA PRO A 463 7.90 -22.57 -15.06
C PRO A 463 8.13 -21.16 -15.65
N PRO A 464 7.26 -20.18 -15.35
CA PRO A 464 7.44 -18.81 -15.81
C PRO A 464 8.83 -18.26 -15.44
N TYR A 465 9.44 -17.48 -16.34
CA TYR A 465 10.84 -17.03 -16.20
C TYR A 465 11.14 -16.33 -14.86
N MET A 466 10.21 -15.52 -14.33
CA MET A 466 10.37 -14.89 -13.01
C MET A 466 10.38 -15.93 -11.88
N VAL A 467 9.51 -16.93 -11.95
CA VAL A 467 9.45 -18.03 -10.97
C VAL A 467 10.77 -18.80 -11.03
N SER A 468 11.26 -19.12 -12.23
CA SER A 468 12.55 -19.76 -12.46
C SER A 468 13.72 -19.01 -11.82
N ALA A 469 13.78 -17.69 -12.01
CA ALA A 469 14.83 -16.84 -11.44
C ALA A 469 14.83 -16.88 -9.90
N PHE A 470 13.65 -16.75 -9.28
CA PHE A 470 13.53 -16.76 -7.82
C PHE A 470 13.68 -18.16 -7.20
N LEU A 471 13.39 -19.23 -7.93
CA LEU A 471 13.69 -20.60 -7.50
C LEU A 471 15.20 -20.86 -7.43
N LEU A 472 15.98 -20.30 -8.38
CA LEU A 472 17.42 -20.47 -8.44
C LEU A 472 18.20 -19.51 -7.53
N LEU A 473 17.62 -18.34 -7.22
CA LEU A 473 18.28 -17.25 -6.48
C LEU A 473 18.95 -17.71 -5.17
N PRO A 474 18.31 -18.50 -4.28
CA PRO A 474 18.94 -18.90 -3.02
C PRO A 474 20.20 -19.74 -3.21
N VAL A 475 20.28 -20.54 -4.26
CA VAL A 475 21.46 -21.38 -4.53
C VAL A 475 22.68 -20.49 -4.80
N PHE A 476 22.51 -19.41 -5.56
CA PHE A 476 23.56 -18.41 -5.77
C PHE A 476 23.94 -17.69 -4.47
N ILE A 477 22.95 -17.31 -3.66
CA ILE A 477 23.20 -16.67 -2.36
C ILE A 477 23.99 -17.61 -1.43
N TRP A 478 23.60 -18.88 -1.34
CA TRP A 478 24.28 -19.87 -0.51
C TRP A 478 25.70 -20.17 -1.03
N LYS A 479 25.91 -20.20 -2.34
CA LYS A 479 27.25 -20.31 -2.93
C LYS A 479 28.14 -19.12 -2.52
N LEU A 480 27.61 -17.90 -2.56
CA LEU A 480 28.32 -16.71 -2.05
C LEU A 480 28.60 -16.82 -0.55
N ALA A 481 27.63 -17.31 0.23
CA ALA A 481 27.72 -17.46 1.67
C ALA A 481 28.80 -18.47 2.10
N LEU A 482 28.89 -19.63 1.43
CA LEU A 482 29.89 -20.65 1.74
C LEU A 482 31.31 -20.28 1.28
N ASN A 483 31.44 -19.56 0.17
CA ASN A 483 32.73 -19.10 -0.35
C ASN A 483 33.32 -17.93 0.43
N ALA A 484 32.51 -17.26 1.27
CA ALA A 484 33.00 -16.18 2.11
C ALA A 484 33.92 -16.74 3.22
N LYS A 485 35.16 -16.24 3.27
CA LYS A 485 36.18 -16.65 4.26
C LYS A 485 35.75 -16.24 5.68
N GLY A 486 35.14 -17.15 6.45
CA GLY A 486 34.70 -16.89 7.83
C GLY A 486 34.48 -18.16 8.68
N LYS A 487 34.58 -18.03 10.01
CA LYS A 487 34.30 -19.12 10.99
C LYS A 487 32.88 -19.68 10.81
N CYS A 488 32.67 -20.92 11.29
CA CYS A 488 31.46 -21.76 11.24
C CYS A 488 30.12 -21.00 11.35
N LEU A 489 29.04 -21.66 10.91
CA LEU A 489 27.62 -21.33 11.07
C LEU A 489 27.25 -21.01 12.53
N LYS A 490 27.76 -19.89 13.07
CA LYS A 490 27.21 -19.29 14.26
C LYS A 490 25.94 -18.61 13.78
N LEU A 491 24.82 -19.33 13.97
CA LEU A 491 23.50 -18.74 13.95
C LEU A 491 23.60 -17.43 14.75
N ALA A 492 23.04 -16.35 14.20
CA ALA A 492 23.06 -15.05 14.85
C ALA A 492 22.76 -15.24 16.34
N SER A 493 23.58 -14.66 17.22
CA SER A 493 23.48 -14.94 18.66
C SER A 493 22.02 -14.84 19.09
N CYS A 494 21.53 -15.79 19.88
CA CYS A 494 20.12 -15.89 20.26
C CYS A 494 19.53 -14.52 20.68
N GLY A 495 20.35 -13.67 21.35
CA GLY A 495 20.01 -12.29 21.68
C GLY A 495 19.75 -11.33 20.51
N THR A 496 20.45 -11.45 19.38
CA THR A 496 20.15 -10.63 18.17
C THR A 496 18.85 -11.04 17.47
N LEU A 497 18.49 -12.33 17.53
CA LEU A 497 17.22 -12.82 17.01
C LEU A 497 16.06 -12.41 17.94
N LEU A 498 16.22 -12.56 19.26
CA LEU A 498 15.28 -12.07 20.28
C LEU A 498 15.04 -10.57 20.17
N LEU A 499 16.09 -9.79 19.97
CA LEU A 499 15.99 -8.35 19.75
C LEU A 499 15.25 -8.02 18.44
N SER A 500 15.56 -8.71 17.34
CA SER A 500 14.83 -8.52 16.08
C SER A 500 13.35 -8.91 16.20
N LEU A 501 13.03 -9.93 16.98
CA LEU A 501 11.67 -10.36 17.27
C LEU A 501 10.94 -9.34 18.17
N GLY A 502 11.64 -8.78 19.17
CA GLY A 502 11.12 -7.70 20.02
C GLY A 502 10.84 -6.41 19.25
N CYS A 503 11.77 -5.99 18.38
CA CYS A 503 11.55 -4.88 17.44
C CYS A 503 10.35 -5.14 16.53
N LEU A 504 10.19 -6.36 16.03
CA LEU A 504 9.06 -6.75 15.18
C LEU A 504 7.73 -6.78 15.93
N ILE A 505 7.70 -7.21 17.19
CA ILE A 505 6.47 -7.18 18.01
C ILE A 505 6.10 -5.72 18.32
N GLY A 506 7.07 -4.90 18.69
CA GLY A 506 6.88 -3.46 18.89
C GLY A 506 6.42 -2.73 17.63
N PHE A 507 6.85 -3.20 16.46
CA PHE A 507 6.43 -2.66 15.16
C PHE A 507 4.90 -2.73 14.94
N PHE A 508 4.22 -3.73 15.50
CA PHE A 508 2.76 -3.86 15.39
C PHE A 508 2.00 -3.21 16.55
N HIS A 509 2.61 -3.09 17.72
CA HIS A 509 1.96 -2.57 18.93
C HIS A 509 2.84 -1.52 19.63
N ARG A 510 2.41 -0.25 19.59
CA ARG A 510 3.13 0.90 20.18
C ARG A 510 3.41 0.73 21.68
N GLY A 511 2.43 0.23 22.45
CA GLY A 511 2.61 -0.07 23.86
C GLY A 511 3.71 -1.12 24.11
N LEU A 512 3.75 -2.20 23.33
CA LEU A 512 4.80 -3.21 23.43
C LEU A 512 6.17 -2.70 22.96
N ALA A 513 6.21 -1.81 21.96
CA ALA A 513 7.44 -1.13 21.54
C ALA A 513 8.06 -0.33 22.69
N SER A 514 7.21 0.32 23.49
CA SER A 514 7.62 1.11 24.65
C SER A 514 8.15 0.26 25.80
N LEU A 515 7.53 -0.89 26.07
CA LEU A 515 8.04 -1.85 27.06
C LEU A 515 9.38 -2.45 26.62
N PHE A 516 9.52 -2.76 25.33
CA PHE A 516 10.78 -3.23 24.78
C PHE A 516 11.88 -2.17 24.87
N TYR A 517 11.57 -0.91 24.53
CA TYR A 517 12.48 0.21 24.66
C TYR A 517 12.90 0.43 26.13
N LEU A 518 11.95 0.42 27.07
CA LEU A 518 12.25 0.55 28.50
C LEU A 518 13.15 -0.59 28.99
N GLY A 519 12.81 -1.84 28.64
CA GLY A 519 13.63 -3.01 28.98
C GLY A 519 15.04 -2.91 28.39
N PHE A 520 15.15 -2.44 27.15
CA PHE A 520 16.43 -2.18 26.49
C PHE A 520 17.25 -1.11 27.22
N ALA A 521 16.64 0.03 27.56
CA ALA A 521 17.26 1.15 28.25
C ALA A 521 17.75 0.73 29.65
N CYS A 522 16.89 0.07 30.44
CA CYS A 522 17.23 -0.47 31.75
C CYS A 522 18.34 -1.52 31.70
N PHE A 523 18.33 -2.43 30.72
CA PHE A 523 19.37 -3.45 30.59
C PHE A 523 20.74 -2.86 30.24
N HIS A 524 20.79 -1.92 29.30
CA HIS A 524 22.05 -1.36 28.83
C HIS A 524 22.66 -0.30 29.74
N ASN A 525 21.83 0.33 30.59
CA ASN A 525 22.24 1.28 31.64
C ASN A 525 22.04 0.70 33.05
N ARG A 526 22.09 -0.63 33.21
CA ARG A 526 21.88 -1.29 34.52
C ARG A 526 22.78 -0.80 35.66
N TYR A 527 23.90 -0.17 35.33
CA TYR A 527 24.81 0.45 36.31
C TYR A 527 24.17 1.65 37.03
N ALA A 528 23.26 2.38 36.38
CA ALA A 528 22.48 3.46 36.97
C ALA A 528 21.61 2.99 38.16
N PHE A 529 21.30 1.69 38.25
CA PHE A 529 20.60 1.13 39.41
C PHE A 529 21.54 0.80 40.58
N ARG A 530 22.86 0.70 40.34
CA ARG A 530 23.85 0.32 41.36
C ARG A 530 24.44 1.52 42.10
N ARG A 531 24.61 2.66 41.43
CA ARG A 531 25.01 3.94 42.04
C ARG A 531 23.98 5.00 41.65
N ARG A 532 23.53 5.80 42.63
CA ARG A 532 22.42 6.75 42.47
C ARG A 532 22.96 8.17 42.36
N SER A 533 23.01 8.73 41.16
CA SER A 533 23.25 10.16 40.91
C SER A 533 21.95 10.88 40.54
N ARG A 534 21.97 12.23 40.56
CA ARG A 534 20.83 13.04 40.11
C ARG A 534 20.50 12.77 38.64
N ASP A 535 21.52 12.58 37.81
CA ASP A 535 21.39 12.34 36.37
C ASP A 535 20.73 10.99 36.08
N ASP A 536 20.97 9.97 36.93
CA ASP A 536 20.32 8.66 36.81
C ASP A 536 18.80 8.75 37.05
N TYR A 537 18.35 9.56 38.02
CA TYR A 537 16.91 9.77 38.27
C TYR A 537 16.24 10.55 37.14
N VAL A 538 16.93 11.56 36.59
CA VAL A 538 16.43 12.32 35.44
C VAL A 538 16.29 11.40 34.23
N TRP A 539 17.31 10.58 33.95
CA TRP A 539 17.28 9.58 32.88
C TRP A 539 16.13 8.59 33.05
N MET A 540 15.95 8.01 34.24
CA MET A 540 14.88 7.05 34.50
C MET A 540 13.48 7.68 34.37
N GLY A 541 13.34 8.94 34.80
CA GLY A 541 12.13 9.73 34.61
C GLY A 541 11.81 9.96 33.13
N MET A 542 12.82 10.31 32.31
CA MET A 542 12.65 10.47 30.86
C MET A 542 12.27 9.14 30.17
N ALA A 543 12.94 8.04 30.50
CA ALA A 543 12.62 6.71 29.94
C ALA A 543 11.20 6.25 30.31
N SER A 544 10.77 6.48 31.55
CA SER A 544 9.41 6.17 32.02
C SER A 544 8.37 7.07 31.35
N GLY A 545 8.66 8.37 31.21
CA GLY A 545 7.79 9.33 30.51
C GLY A 545 7.60 8.98 29.04
N LEU A 546 8.68 8.63 28.33
CA LEU A 546 8.62 8.14 26.95
C LEU A 546 7.75 6.88 26.86
N THR A 547 7.83 6.00 27.84
CA THR A 547 7.01 4.80 27.91
C THR A 547 5.54 5.16 28.05
N LEU A 548 5.16 6.02 29.00
CA LEU A 548 3.77 6.46 29.19
C LEU A 548 3.19 7.16 27.96
N ILE A 549 3.96 8.03 27.30
CA ILE A 549 3.52 8.74 26.10
C ILE A 549 3.23 7.79 24.94
N ALA A 550 3.96 6.68 24.81
CA ALA A 550 3.72 5.70 23.75
C ALA A 550 2.39 4.94 23.89
N TRP A 551 1.76 4.97 25.06
CA TRP A 551 0.42 4.41 25.30
C TRP A 551 -0.71 5.40 24.97
N LEU A 552 -0.40 6.69 24.76
CA LEU A 552 -1.36 7.66 24.25
C LEU A 552 -1.72 7.36 22.78
N PRO A 553 -2.89 7.81 22.28
CA PRO A 553 -3.27 7.68 20.87
C PRO A 553 -2.20 8.23 19.93
N ALA A 554 -2.08 7.67 18.73
CA ALA A 554 -1.04 8.07 17.78
C ALA A 554 -1.09 9.57 17.51
N SER A 555 0.05 10.25 17.59
CA SER A 555 0.14 11.69 17.35
C SER A 555 0.13 12.04 15.86
N LEU A 556 0.70 11.16 15.03
CA LEU A 556 0.73 11.30 13.58
C LEU A 556 -0.68 11.10 12.98
N GLY A 557 -1.11 12.03 12.13
CA GLY A 557 -2.41 11.95 11.44
C GLY A 557 -3.59 12.52 12.23
N PHE A 558 -3.38 12.96 13.47
CA PHE A 558 -4.37 13.70 14.25
C PHE A 558 -3.88 15.12 14.54
N TYR A 559 -4.79 16.09 14.44
CA TYR A 559 -4.51 17.50 14.72
C TYR A 559 -5.02 17.88 16.11
N HIS A 560 -4.10 18.22 17.01
CA HIS A 560 -4.44 18.70 18.35
C HIS A 560 -3.72 20.02 18.63
N ARG A 561 -4.47 21.12 18.49
CA ARG A 561 -3.97 22.50 18.61
C ARG A 561 -3.24 22.77 19.93
N GLY A 562 -3.83 22.41 21.06
CA GLY A 562 -3.23 22.66 22.38
C GLY A 562 -1.92 21.91 22.59
N LEU A 563 -1.88 20.63 22.20
CA LEU A 563 -0.68 19.80 22.30
C LEU A 563 0.44 20.26 21.35
N LEU A 564 0.07 20.74 20.17
CA LEU A 564 1.02 21.34 19.23
C LEU A 564 1.64 22.62 19.79
N ILE A 565 0.84 23.56 20.31
CA ILE A 565 1.36 24.79 20.93
C ILE A 565 2.25 24.46 22.13
N ALA A 566 1.82 23.55 23.01
CA ALA A 566 2.62 23.10 24.13
C ALA A 566 3.97 22.50 23.67
N SER A 567 3.97 21.73 22.57
CA SER A 567 5.19 21.20 21.99
C SER A 567 6.15 22.29 21.53
N LEU A 568 5.66 23.30 20.80
CA LEU A 568 6.45 24.42 20.30
C LEU A 568 7.06 25.24 21.45
N ILE A 569 6.28 25.54 22.49
CA ILE A 569 6.77 26.27 23.66
C ILE A 569 7.87 25.47 24.37
N LEU A 570 7.69 24.16 24.55
CA LEU A 570 8.72 23.32 25.18
C LEU A 570 10.00 23.28 24.33
N THR A 571 9.87 23.24 23.00
CA THR A 571 11.02 23.29 22.07
C THR A 571 11.83 24.57 22.24
N CYS A 572 11.18 25.71 22.52
CA CYS A 572 11.84 26.98 22.83
C CYS A 572 12.57 26.94 24.17
N ILE A 573 11.96 26.36 25.21
CA ILE A 573 12.53 26.30 26.57
C ILE A 573 13.78 25.41 26.60
N GLN A 574 13.74 24.28 25.91
CA GLN A 574 14.86 23.32 25.88
C GLN A 574 16.11 23.88 25.16
N ALA A 575 15.96 24.87 24.29
CA ALA A 575 17.09 25.54 23.64
C ALA A 575 18.07 26.17 24.65
N ARG A 576 17.56 26.63 25.81
CA ARG A 576 18.39 27.20 26.89
C ARG A 576 19.16 26.16 27.69
N VAL A 577 18.60 24.96 27.85
CA VAL A 577 19.20 23.85 28.61
C VAL A 577 20.33 23.19 27.81
N ILE A 578 20.20 23.12 26.49
CA ILE A 578 21.19 22.49 25.62
C ILE A 578 22.42 23.37 25.42
N HIS A 579 22.28 24.70 25.37
CA HIS A 579 23.32 25.59 24.84
C HIS A 579 24.28 26.24 25.83
N GLY A 580 24.19 25.94 27.14
CA GLY A 580 25.16 26.38 28.15
C GLY A 580 25.82 27.73 27.86
N ILE A 581 25.01 28.80 27.72
CA ILE A 581 25.36 30.21 27.47
C ILE A 581 26.81 30.45 26.96
N ARG A 582 27.20 29.92 25.79
CA ARG A 582 28.42 30.36 25.08
C ARG A 582 28.03 31.27 23.92
N GLY A 583 28.56 32.50 23.93
CA GLY A 583 28.10 33.64 23.13
C GLY A 583 28.21 33.53 21.59
N SER A 584 28.79 32.46 21.05
CA SER A 584 29.13 32.34 19.62
C SER A 584 27.91 32.15 18.68
N HIS A 585 26.71 31.84 19.18
CA HIS A 585 25.56 31.47 18.32
C HIS A 585 24.23 32.19 18.62
N ARG A 586 24.28 33.40 19.20
CA ARG A 586 23.08 34.16 19.60
C ARG A 586 22.09 34.40 18.46
N MET A 587 22.56 34.68 17.25
CA MET A 587 21.68 34.98 16.11
C MET A 587 20.79 33.79 15.72
N ASN A 588 21.35 32.57 15.67
CA ASN A 588 20.59 31.38 15.31
C ASN A 588 19.57 30.98 16.39
N LEU A 589 19.92 31.19 17.67
CA LEU A 589 18.99 31.02 18.78
C LEU A 589 17.81 31.99 18.66
N ILE A 590 18.08 33.26 18.34
CA ILE A 590 17.04 34.27 18.11
C ILE A 590 16.19 33.87 16.91
N CYS A 591 16.78 33.46 15.79
CA CYS A 591 16.03 33.00 14.61
C CYS A 591 15.09 31.83 14.96
N ASN A 592 15.57 30.81 15.66
CA ASN A 592 14.75 29.65 16.01
C ASN A 592 13.60 30.00 16.96
N ILE A 593 13.89 30.80 18.00
CA ILE A 593 12.85 31.27 18.93
C ILE A 593 11.82 32.12 18.19
N SER A 594 12.24 33.06 17.33
CA SER A 594 11.34 33.90 16.54
C SER A 594 10.45 33.09 15.59
N VAL A 595 11.01 32.07 14.92
CA VAL A 595 10.27 31.19 14.01
C VAL A 595 9.25 30.34 14.77
N LEU A 596 9.60 29.80 15.94
CA LEU A 596 8.68 29.01 16.79
C LEU A 596 7.59 29.87 17.44
N LEU A 597 7.90 31.11 17.84
CA LEU A 597 6.92 32.07 18.32
C LEU A 597 5.95 32.49 17.20
N LEU A 598 6.46 32.78 16.01
CA LEU A 598 5.64 33.09 14.84
C LEU A 598 4.73 31.91 14.48
N ALA A 599 5.24 30.67 14.50
CA ALA A 599 4.44 29.47 14.32
C ALA A 599 3.31 29.36 15.37
N SER A 600 3.61 29.63 16.64
CA SER A 600 2.64 29.60 17.73
C SER A 600 1.55 30.65 17.55
N ILE A 601 1.93 31.88 17.15
CA ILE A 601 1.00 32.98 16.85
C ILE A 601 0.10 32.62 15.65
N LEU A 602 0.68 32.07 14.58
CA LEU A 602 -0.07 31.66 13.38
C LEU A 602 -1.12 30.59 13.70
N ILE A 603 -0.78 29.59 14.51
CA ILE A 603 -1.73 28.56 14.97
C ILE A 603 -2.84 29.18 15.83
N VAL A 604 -2.55 30.27 16.56
CA VAL A 604 -3.54 30.95 17.39
C VAL A 604 -4.50 31.80 16.54
N LEU A 605 -3.98 32.53 15.56
CA LEU A 605 -4.73 33.49 14.73
C LEU A 605 -5.48 32.83 13.57
N ALA A 606 -4.91 31.81 12.94
CA ALA A 606 -5.51 31.12 11.80
C ALA A 606 -5.45 29.59 12.02
N PRO A 607 -6.59 28.88 12.10
CA PRO A 607 -6.62 27.44 12.32
C PRO A 607 -6.15 26.62 11.10
N ASN A 608 -5.75 27.28 10.02
CA ASN A 608 -5.37 26.62 8.78
C ASN A 608 -3.90 26.14 8.81
N PRO A 609 -3.64 24.83 8.63
CA PRO A 609 -2.29 24.27 8.77
C PRO A 609 -1.30 24.69 7.67
N TRP A 610 -1.76 25.33 6.57
CA TRP A 610 -0.88 25.71 5.46
C TRP A 610 0.20 26.72 5.84
N HIS A 611 -0.09 27.66 6.75
CA HIS A 611 0.86 28.68 7.19
C HIS A 611 2.09 28.06 7.88
N LEU A 612 1.87 27.05 8.73
CA LEU A 612 2.93 26.35 9.44
C LEU A 612 3.85 25.60 8.48
N HIS A 613 3.27 24.96 7.46
CA HIS A 613 4.05 24.23 6.46
C HIS A 613 4.79 25.16 5.50
N LEU A 614 4.26 26.33 5.16
CA LEU A 614 5.00 27.34 4.38
C LEU A 614 6.22 27.84 5.16
N LEU A 615 6.04 28.10 6.46
CA LEU A 615 7.10 28.50 7.36
C LEU A 615 8.16 27.39 7.54
N ALA A 616 7.73 26.12 7.63
CA ALA A 616 8.64 24.97 7.61
C ALA A 616 9.49 24.88 6.32
N ARG A 617 8.91 25.20 5.16
CA ARG A 617 9.63 25.22 3.86
C ARG A 617 10.66 26.34 3.81
N ALA A 618 10.27 27.55 4.22
CA ALA A 618 11.20 28.68 4.30
C ALA A 618 12.36 28.37 5.25
N TYR A 619 12.07 27.74 6.39
CA TYR A 619 13.07 27.31 7.36
C TYR A 619 13.97 26.18 6.83
N LEU A 620 13.44 25.27 6.01
CA LEU A 620 14.25 24.25 5.33
C LEU A 620 15.24 24.88 4.35
N CYS A 621 14.84 25.89 3.57
CA CYS A 621 15.75 26.64 2.71
C CYS A 621 16.87 27.30 3.53
N TYR A 622 16.54 27.92 4.66
CA TYR A 622 17.52 28.49 5.59
C TYR A 622 18.53 27.45 6.12
N LEU A 623 18.09 26.24 6.43
CA LEU A 623 18.92 25.13 6.90
C LEU A 623 19.96 24.64 5.86
N PHE A 624 19.65 24.75 4.57
CA PHE A 624 20.50 24.29 3.46
C PHE A 624 21.18 25.43 2.68
N CYS A 625 21.04 26.69 3.11
CA CYS A 625 21.75 27.81 2.52
C CYS A 625 23.27 27.68 2.76
N PRO A 626 24.12 27.75 1.70
CA PRO A 626 25.56 27.50 1.78
C PRO A 626 26.39 28.36 2.76
N PRO A 627 26.03 29.61 3.15
CA PRO A 627 26.80 30.34 4.15
C PRO A 627 26.57 29.89 5.60
N VAL A 628 25.63 28.99 5.88
CA VAL A 628 25.28 28.52 7.24
C VAL A 628 25.80 27.09 7.47
N ARG A 629 27.06 26.79 7.12
CA ARG A 629 27.72 25.57 7.60
C ARG A 629 27.89 25.69 9.12
N GLN A 630 27.22 24.83 9.86
CA GLN A 630 27.19 24.90 11.32
C GLN A 630 28.35 24.14 11.94
N PRO A 631 29.30 24.82 12.60
CA PRO A 631 30.46 24.15 13.18
C PRO A 631 30.11 23.41 14.49
N ASN A 632 28.91 23.62 15.06
CA ASN A 632 28.55 23.15 16.39
C ASN A 632 27.41 22.13 16.37
N PHE A 633 27.66 20.95 16.92
CA PHE A 633 26.70 19.85 17.06
C PHE A 633 25.40 20.24 17.77
N GLU A 634 25.49 21.08 18.81
CA GLU A 634 24.31 21.52 19.57
C GLU A 634 23.37 22.38 18.72
N LEU A 635 23.94 23.20 17.84
CA LEU A 635 23.21 24.11 16.98
C LEU A 635 22.47 23.34 15.87
N LEU A 636 23.15 22.36 15.26
CA LEU A 636 22.55 21.46 14.26
C LEU A 636 21.33 20.75 14.84
N MET A 637 21.47 20.27 16.08
CA MET A 637 20.41 19.58 16.80
C MET A 637 19.21 20.45 17.06
N HIS A 638 19.46 21.69 17.50
CA HIS A 638 18.40 22.66 17.72
C HIS A 638 17.68 23.02 16.42
N ASN A 639 18.40 23.16 15.30
CA ASN A 639 17.82 23.43 13.99
C ASN A 639 16.99 22.26 13.45
N LEU A 640 17.48 21.02 13.55
CA LEU A 640 16.72 19.83 13.14
C LEU A 640 15.47 19.62 14.00
N CYS A 641 15.56 19.89 15.31
CA CYS A 641 14.41 19.85 16.21
C CYS A 641 13.38 20.94 15.88
N THR A 642 13.84 22.16 15.56
CA THR A 642 12.98 23.27 15.13
C THR A 642 12.25 22.91 13.82
N LEU A 643 12.98 22.40 12.82
CA LEU A 643 12.37 21.93 11.57
C LEU A 643 11.32 20.85 11.83
N TYR A 644 11.61 19.88 12.69
CA TYR A 644 10.68 18.80 13.01
C TYR A 644 9.44 19.29 13.75
N ALA A 645 9.59 20.25 14.66
CA ALA A 645 8.48 20.88 15.38
C ALA A 645 7.52 21.61 14.43
N LEU A 646 8.06 22.28 13.41
CA LEU A 646 7.27 22.93 12.36
C LEU A 646 6.54 21.96 11.42
N LEU A 647 6.97 20.70 11.34
CA LEU A 647 6.30 19.64 10.57
C LEU A 647 5.28 18.84 11.39
N SER A 648 5.23 19.06 12.71
CA SER A 648 4.39 18.31 13.64
C SER A 648 2.93 18.78 13.60
N THR A 649 1.97 17.86 13.82
CA THR A 649 0.53 18.19 13.90
C THR A 649 -0.04 18.07 15.32
N SER A 650 0.72 17.48 16.24
CA SER A 650 0.38 17.38 17.67
C SER A 650 1.66 17.35 18.52
N TYR A 651 1.81 16.40 19.45
CA TYR A 651 2.91 16.32 20.43
C TYR A 651 4.17 15.59 19.91
N GLU A 652 4.26 15.32 18.61
CA GLU A 652 5.34 14.55 17.98
C GLU A 652 6.74 15.10 18.30
N ALA A 653 6.91 16.42 18.23
CA ALA A 653 8.16 17.10 18.51
C ALA A 653 8.68 16.83 19.92
N LEU A 654 7.78 16.75 20.90
CA LEU A 654 8.12 16.47 22.30
C LEU A 654 8.73 15.07 22.46
N VAL A 655 8.14 14.08 21.78
CA VAL A 655 8.62 12.69 21.84
C VAL A 655 10.05 12.61 21.33
N ILE A 656 10.32 13.21 20.17
CA ILE A 656 11.64 13.15 19.53
C ILE A 656 12.69 13.93 20.31
N GLN A 657 12.31 15.05 20.90
CA GLN A 657 13.20 15.80 21.77
C GLN A 657 13.55 15.03 23.04
N LEU A 658 12.53 14.51 23.75
CA LEU A 658 12.72 13.73 24.96
C LEU A 658 13.56 12.47 24.69
N LEU A 659 13.32 11.79 23.56
CA LEU A 659 14.10 10.63 23.11
C LEU A 659 15.56 11.00 22.80
N SER A 660 15.80 12.14 22.15
CA SER A 660 17.16 12.60 21.85
C SER A 660 17.94 12.99 23.11
N GLN A 661 17.27 13.58 24.10
CA GLN A 661 17.86 13.96 25.38
C GLN A 661 18.14 12.74 26.26
N GLU A 662 17.20 11.80 26.33
CA GLU A 662 17.38 10.53 27.03
C GLU A 662 18.59 9.79 26.46
N LEU A 663 18.71 9.68 25.13
CA LEU A 663 19.85 9.01 24.50
C LEU A 663 21.19 9.68 24.83
N ARG A 664 21.24 11.02 24.82
CA ARG A 664 22.46 11.76 25.18
C ARG A 664 22.86 11.49 26.63
N LEU A 665 21.90 11.55 27.54
CA LEU A 665 22.13 11.33 28.97
C LEU A 665 22.55 9.88 29.23
N ALA A 666 21.87 8.92 28.59
CA ALA A 666 22.21 7.50 28.61
C ALA A 666 23.66 7.24 28.17
N LEU A 667 24.09 7.82 27.06
CA LEU A 667 25.46 7.67 26.56
C LEU A 667 26.49 8.37 27.46
N ARG A 668 26.15 9.52 28.05
CA ARG A 668 27.02 10.24 29.00
C ARG A 668 27.25 9.42 30.28
N ILE A 669 26.18 8.99 30.94
CA ILE A 669 26.25 8.14 32.15
C ILE A 669 27.13 6.92 31.85
N LYS A 670 26.94 6.31 30.69
CA LYS A 670 27.70 5.13 30.29
C LYS A 670 29.19 5.39 30.08
N ASN A 671 29.53 6.55 29.47
CA ASN A 671 30.92 6.98 29.31
C ASN A 671 31.59 7.31 30.65
N GLU A 672 30.89 7.98 31.57
CA GLU A 672 31.39 8.32 32.91
C GLU A 672 31.72 7.07 33.75
N HIS A 673 30.96 5.99 33.56
CA HIS A 673 31.20 4.71 34.23
C HIS A 673 32.26 3.83 33.53
N GLY A 674 32.96 4.35 32.51
CA GLY A 674 34.04 3.65 31.80
C GLY A 674 33.59 2.54 30.85
N ASP A 675 32.28 2.31 30.68
CA ASP A 675 31.72 1.32 29.75
C ASP A 675 31.46 1.95 28.37
N ILE A 676 32.52 2.35 27.66
CA ILE A 676 32.39 2.90 26.31
C ILE A 676 31.60 1.91 25.45
N VAL A 677 30.65 2.39 24.62
CA VAL A 677 29.99 1.61 23.56
C VAL A 677 31.04 1.21 22.51
N SER A 678 31.89 0.27 22.90
CA SER A 678 33.11 -0.15 22.22
C SER A 678 32.87 -1.32 21.27
N LYS A 679 31.71 -1.98 21.43
CA LYS A 679 31.30 -3.11 20.60
C LYS A 679 30.40 -2.64 19.47
N LYS A 680 30.83 -2.89 18.23
CA LYS A 680 30.07 -2.67 16.99
C LYS A 680 28.63 -3.22 17.03
N GLN A 681 28.42 -4.34 17.73
CA GLN A 681 27.10 -4.93 17.94
C GLN A 681 26.20 -4.03 18.78
N ASN A 682 26.70 -3.49 19.89
CA ASN A 682 25.92 -2.61 20.76
C ASN A 682 25.54 -1.33 19.99
N THR A 683 26.48 -0.70 19.28
CA THR A 683 26.19 0.50 18.47
C THR A 683 25.08 0.23 17.44
N ALA A 684 25.12 -0.90 16.74
CA ALA A 684 24.08 -1.28 15.80
C ALA A 684 22.72 -1.48 16.48
N ILE A 685 22.69 -2.07 17.68
CA ILE A 685 21.47 -2.23 18.47
C ILE A 685 20.91 -0.88 18.92
N TYR A 686 21.74 0.04 19.42
CA TYR A 686 21.33 1.41 19.76
C TYR A 686 20.73 2.12 18.54
N ILE A 687 21.42 2.07 17.39
CA ILE A 687 20.92 2.67 16.15
C ILE A 687 19.57 2.07 15.77
N LEU A 688 19.44 0.74 15.75
CA LEU A 688 18.20 0.06 15.40
C LEU A 688 17.07 0.45 16.37
N THR A 689 17.25 0.22 17.66
CA THR A 689 16.19 0.41 18.66
C THR A 689 15.72 1.85 18.71
N TYR A 690 16.62 2.84 18.74
CA TYR A 690 16.22 4.25 18.79
C TYR A 690 15.60 4.72 17.47
N SER A 691 16.16 4.35 16.30
CA SER A 691 15.54 4.71 15.01
C SER A 691 14.16 4.07 14.85
N PHE A 692 13.98 2.80 15.23
CA PHE A 692 12.67 2.16 15.25
C PHE A 692 11.71 2.87 16.22
N TYR A 693 12.12 3.10 17.46
CA TYR A 693 11.28 3.80 18.45
C TYR A 693 10.84 5.17 17.93
N SER A 694 11.75 5.93 17.31
CA SER A 694 11.44 7.23 16.72
C SER A 694 10.43 7.18 15.58
N LEU A 695 10.45 6.11 14.76
CA LEU A 695 9.48 5.95 13.67
C LEU A 695 8.08 5.60 14.18
N PHE A 696 7.98 4.70 15.18
CA PHE A 696 6.71 4.07 15.54
C PHE A 696 5.97 4.72 16.72
N VAL A 697 6.67 5.38 17.63
CA VAL A 697 6.04 6.03 18.79
C VAL A 697 5.19 7.21 18.36
N ILE A 698 5.60 7.91 17.30
CA ILE A 698 4.88 9.04 16.72
C ILE A 698 3.62 8.54 15.98
N GLY A 699 3.70 7.41 15.31
CA GLY A 699 2.55 6.73 14.71
C GLY A 699 2.97 5.52 13.88
N ASN A 700 2.06 4.56 13.71
CA ASN A 700 2.30 3.41 12.83
C ASN A 700 2.19 3.82 11.35
N ILE A 701 2.50 2.92 10.41
CA ILE A 701 2.37 3.19 8.96
C ILE A 701 0.94 3.58 8.58
N GLU A 702 -0.08 3.07 9.28
CA GLU A 702 -1.46 3.53 9.12
C GLU A 702 -1.62 5.03 9.43
N ALA A 703 -0.93 5.53 10.44
CA ALA A 703 -0.94 6.94 10.82
C ALA A 703 -0.29 7.85 9.74
N ILE A 704 0.63 7.31 8.92
CA ILE A 704 1.19 8.01 7.76
C ILE A 704 0.12 8.22 6.69
N HIS A 705 -0.73 7.22 6.47
CA HIS A 705 -1.85 7.36 5.54
C HIS A 705 -2.84 8.42 6.04
N ASN A 706 -3.18 8.39 7.33
CA ASN A 706 -4.02 9.42 7.95
C ASN A 706 -3.38 10.81 7.84
N PHE A 707 -2.07 10.93 8.05
CA PHE A 707 -1.35 12.19 7.89
C PHE A 707 -1.37 12.70 6.45
N ARG A 708 -1.25 11.81 5.46
CA ARG A 708 -1.42 12.16 4.04
C ARG A 708 -2.83 12.68 3.77
N SER A 709 -3.86 11.99 4.26
CA SER A 709 -5.25 12.43 4.10
C SER A 709 -5.49 13.77 4.81
N LEU A 710 -4.98 13.95 6.03
CA LEU A 710 -5.07 15.20 6.79
C LEU A 710 -4.44 16.38 6.03
N ILE A 711 -3.27 16.17 5.41
CA ILE A 711 -2.65 17.15 4.51
C ILE A 711 -3.56 17.40 3.30
N HIS A 712 -4.13 16.37 2.69
CA HIS A 712 -4.98 16.55 1.52
C HIS A 712 -6.25 17.37 1.83
N PHE A 713 -6.98 17.01 2.90
CA PHE A 713 -8.24 17.65 3.28
C PHE A 713 -8.04 19.07 3.84
N ASN A 714 -7.06 19.32 4.72
CA ASN A 714 -6.96 20.60 5.44
C ASN A 714 -6.27 21.74 4.65
N GLY A 715 -6.38 21.78 3.33
CA GLY A 715 -6.05 22.98 2.54
C GLY A 715 -4.77 22.90 1.70
N PHE A 716 -4.42 21.72 1.18
CA PHE A 716 -3.38 21.59 0.15
C PHE A 716 -3.96 21.40 -1.26
N GLY A 717 -5.15 21.97 -1.51
CA GLY A 717 -5.99 21.73 -2.69
C GLY A 717 -5.45 22.16 -4.07
N LEU A 718 -4.14 22.35 -4.26
CA LEU A 718 -3.52 22.70 -5.55
C LEU A 718 -2.06 22.20 -5.74
N TYR A 719 -1.52 21.34 -4.88
CA TYR A 719 -0.06 21.04 -4.89
C TYR A 719 0.33 19.64 -5.36
N SER A 720 1.50 19.57 -6.01
CA SER A 720 2.05 18.36 -6.63
C SER A 720 2.25 17.22 -5.62
N THR A 721 1.93 15.99 -6.05
CA THR A 721 2.19 14.74 -5.31
C THR A 721 3.64 14.66 -4.78
N LEU A 722 4.58 15.30 -5.49
CA LEU A 722 5.99 15.39 -5.10
C LEU A 722 6.19 16.11 -3.77
N VAL A 723 5.54 17.26 -3.55
CA VAL A 723 5.73 18.06 -2.32
C VAL A 723 5.21 17.31 -1.10
N ILE A 724 4.03 16.70 -1.21
CA ILE A 724 3.46 15.88 -0.13
C ILE A 724 4.38 14.70 0.19
N THR A 725 4.94 14.07 -0.85
CA THR A 725 5.89 12.96 -0.69
C THR A 725 7.16 13.42 0.04
N VAL A 726 7.72 14.58 -0.31
CA VAL A 726 8.91 15.13 0.37
C VAL A 726 8.62 15.44 1.84
N VAL A 727 7.47 16.05 2.15
CA VAL A 727 7.08 16.34 3.54
C VAL A 727 6.96 15.06 4.37
N ILE A 728 6.33 14.01 3.82
CA ILE A 728 6.22 12.70 4.49
C ILE A 728 7.61 12.09 4.71
N ILE A 729 8.49 12.13 3.71
CA ILE A 729 9.88 11.63 3.83
C ILE A 729 10.61 12.37 4.95
N LEU A 730 10.57 13.71 4.96
CA LEU A 730 11.21 14.50 6.01
C LEU A 730 10.65 14.15 7.39
N LYS A 731 9.33 14.05 7.50
CA LYS A 731 8.66 13.76 8.77
C LYS A 731 9.01 12.37 9.33
N LEU A 732 9.20 11.38 8.46
CA LEU A 732 9.60 10.04 8.88
C LEU A 732 11.08 9.98 9.26
N PHE A 733 11.94 10.67 8.53
CA PHE A 733 13.38 10.40 8.59
C PHE A 733 14.21 11.41 9.38
N VAL A 734 13.75 12.65 9.54
CA VAL A 734 14.42 13.65 10.40
C VAL A 734 14.63 13.14 11.84
N PRO A 735 13.66 12.46 12.49
CA PRO A 735 13.88 11.88 13.82
C PRO A 735 15.05 10.90 13.89
N SER A 736 15.18 10.03 12.87
CA SER A 736 16.30 9.07 12.80
C SER A 736 17.64 9.76 12.55
N LEU A 737 17.66 10.85 11.77
CA LEU A 737 18.86 11.67 11.57
C LEU A 737 19.31 12.36 12.88
N ILE A 738 18.38 12.90 13.67
CA ILE A 738 18.65 13.49 15.00
C ILE A 738 19.31 12.43 15.90
N ILE A 739 18.75 11.22 15.97
CA ILE A 739 19.31 10.13 16.78
C ILE A 739 20.71 9.75 16.32
N LEU A 740 20.92 9.62 15.00
CA LEU A 740 22.23 9.26 14.45
C LEU A 740 23.29 10.32 14.69
N CYS A 741 22.95 11.60 14.60
CA CYS A 741 23.88 12.67 14.94
C CYS A 741 24.29 12.58 16.44
N VAL A 742 23.37 12.25 17.36
CA VAL A 742 23.73 12.02 18.79
C VAL A 742 24.71 10.87 18.93
N ILE A 743 24.47 9.75 18.24
CA ILE A 743 25.35 8.57 18.28
C ILE A 743 26.71 8.89 17.66
N CYS A 744 26.78 9.55 16.50
CA CYS A 744 28.04 9.91 15.83
C CYS A 744 28.89 10.89 16.66
N ALA A 745 28.26 11.82 17.40
CA ALA A 745 28.97 12.74 18.28
C ALA A 745 29.63 11.99 19.45
N ASN A 746 28.92 11.04 20.07
CA ASN A 746 29.34 10.38 21.31
C ASN A 746 30.06 9.03 21.10
N CYS A 747 29.97 8.41 19.93
CA CYS A 747 30.54 7.09 19.63
C CYS A 747 31.44 7.13 18.37
N ASN A 748 32.76 7.21 18.54
CA ASN A 748 33.72 7.18 17.41
C ASN A 748 33.64 5.92 16.54
N ILE A 749 33.14 4.81 17.09
CA ILE A 749 32.98 3.54 16.37
C ILE A 749 31.88 3.61 15.30
N ALA A 750 30.90 4.51 15.45
CA ALA A 750 29.81 4.69 14.52
C ALA A 750 30.31 5.01 13.10
N TRP A 751 31.36 5.83 12.98
CA TRP A 751 31.97 6.17 11.69
C TRP A 751 33.07 5.19 11.26
N THR A 752 34.00 4.87 12.17
CA THR A 752 35.18 4.04 11.85
C THR A 752 34.80 2.62 11.44
N ARG A 753 33.71 2.07 12.01
CA ARG A 753 33.18 0.73 11.67
C ARG A 753 31.78 0.78 11.05
N ARG A 754 31.43 1.87 10.35
CA ARG A 754 30.10 2.08 9.75
C ARG A 754 29.61 0.92 8.87
N MET A 755 30.51 0.32 8.08
CA MET A 755 30.17 -0.81 7.19
C MET A 755 29.84 -2.09 7.97
N ASP A 756 30.58 -2.36 9.06
CA ASP A 756 30.27 -3.49 9.94
C ASP A 756 28.93 -3.31 10.65
N ILE A 757 28.65 -2.09 11.11
CA ILE A 757 27.37 -1.72 11.74
C ILE A 757 26.24 -1.89 10.72
N PHE A 758 26.43 -1.42 9.49
CA PHE A 758 25.47 -1.60 8.40
C PHE A 758 25.17 -3.07 8.14
N TYR A 759 26.17 -3.95 8.05
CA TYR A 759 25.93 -5.38 7.89
C TYR A 759 25.19 -6.01 9.07
N ILE A 760 25.35 -5.49 10.29
CA ILE A 760 24.59 -5.93 11.47
C ILE A 760 23.13 -5.51 11.36
N LEU A 761 22.87 -4.23 11.08
CA LEU A 761 21.54 -3.68 10.85
C LEU A 761 20.81 -4.43 9.74
N LEU A 762 21.49 -4.66 8.61
CA LEU A 762 20.94 -5.36 7.46
C LEU A 762 20.52 -6.79 7.79
N ALA A 763 21.29 -7.52 8.60
CA ALA A 763 20.89 -8.88 9.00
C ALA A 763 19.71 -8.90 9.99
N MET A 764 19.67 -7.95 10.93
CA MET A 764 18.54 -7.81 11.87
C MET A 764 17.24 -7.49 11.11
N CYS A 765 17.29 -6.55 10.16
CA CYS A 765 16.17 -6.22 9.30
C CYS A 765 15.75 -7.38 8.40
N ASN A 766 16.69 -8.13 7.83
CA ASN A 766 16.35 -9.32 7.05
C ASN A 766 15.65 -10.39 7.90
N GLY A 767 16.00 -10.53 9.19
CA GLY A 767 15.31 -11.45 10.10
C GLY A 767 13.85 -11.07 10.32
N MET A 768 13.60 -9.77 10.54
CA MET A 768 12.25 -9.21 10.63
C MET A 768 11.47 -9.38 9.32
N ALA A 769 12.14 -9.19 8.19
CA ALA A 769 11.53 -9.25 6.87
C ALA A 769 11.06 -10.66 6.47
N ILE A 770 11.74 -11.73 6.94
CA ILE A 770 11.25 -13.11 6.74
C ILE A 770 9.84 -13.24 7.33
N ILE A 771 9.63 -12.81 8.57
CA ILE A 771 8.32 -12.93 9.24
C ILE A 771 7.27 -12.05 8.54
N LEU A 772 7.66 -10.85 8.11
CA LEU A 772 6.76 -9.97 7.35
C LEU A 772 6.37 -10.55 5.98
N LEU A 773 7.28 -11.25 5.29
CA LEU A 773 7.00 -11.88 4.00
C LEU A 773 5.85 -12.90 4.09
N PHE A 774 5.80 -13.69 5.16
CA PHE A 774 4.71 -14.65 5.43
C PHE A 774 3.41 -13.96 5.88
N ARG A 775 3.46 -12.69 6.30
CA ARG A 775 2.27 -11.92 6.70
C ARG A 775 1.63 -11.13 5.56
N VAL A 776 2.28 -10.99 4.41
CA VAL A 776 1.68 -10.33 3.25
C VAL A 776 0.46 -11.14 2.79
N ARG A 777 -0.60 -10.42 2.38
CA ARG A 777 -1.82 -10.98 1.80
C ARG A 777 -2.12 -10.26 0.49
N ASP A 778 -2.77 -10.96 -0.41
CA ASP A 778 -3.20 -10.52 -1.73
C ASP A 778 -4.74 -10.38 -1.85
N PHE A 779 -5.47 -10.61 -0.76
CA PHE A 779 -6.92 -10.45 -0.68
C PHE A 779 -7.33 -9.62 0.55
N GLY A 780 -8.49 -8.96 0.47
CA GLY A 780 -9.05 -8.13 1.55
C GLY A 780 -8.94 -6.62 1.29
N ASN A 781 -8.90 -5.82 2.36
CA ASN A 781 -8.85 -4.36 2.28
C ASN A 781 -7.54 -3.87 1.61
N SER A 782 -7.65 -2.97 0.64
CA SER A 782 -6.52 -2.43 -0.12
C SER A 782 -5.52 -1.66 0.73
N LEU A 783 -6.03 -0.93 1.72
CA LEU A 783 -5.21 -0.23 2.66
C LEU A 783 -4.39 -1.22 3.49
N GLU A 784 -5.01 -2.30 3.96
CA GLU A 784 -4.35 -3.31 4.79
C GLU A 784 -3.27 -4.07 4.00
N ILE A 785 -3.57 -4.49 2.77
CA ILE A 785 -2.58 -5.11 1.87
C ILE A 785 -1.42 -4.15 1.61
N GLY A 786 -1.73 -2.90 1.27
CA GLY A 786 -0.73 -1.86 1.06
C GLY A 786 0.16 -1.64 2.27
N ILE A 787 -0.42 -1.53 3.47
CA ILE A 787 0.31 -1.39 4.73
C ILE A 787 1.24 -2.59 4.97
N ARG A 788 0.78 -3.83 4.76
CA ARG A 788 1.60 -5.04 4.92
C ARG A 788 2.80 -5.07 3.96
N ILE A 789 2.61 -4.66 2.71
CA ILE A 789 3.69 -4.55 1.73
C ILE A 789 4.67 -3.43 2.14
N ILE A 790 4.15 -2.26 2.52
CA ILE A 790 4.97 -1.13 2.95
C ILE A 790 5.79 -1.52 4.18
N HIS A 791 5.22 -2.24 5.14
CA HIS A 791 5.94 -2.76 6.30
C HIS A 791 7.17 -3.59 5.87
N PHE A 792 6.98 -4.53 4.94
CA PHE A 792 8.08 -5.34 4.40
C PHE A 792 9.14 -4.49 3.70
N ILE A 793 8.73 -3.55 2.85
CA ILE A 793 9.64 -2.67 2.11
C ILE A 793 10.43 -1.74 3.05
N VAL A 794 9.76 -1.10 4.01
CA VAL A 794 10.38 -0.14 4.95
C VAL A 794 11.46 -0.84 5.78
N ILE A 795 11.19 -2.02 6.33
CA ILE A 795 12.19 -2.76 7.11
C ILE A 795 13.44 -3.08 6.26
N GLN A 796 13.25 -3.42 4.98
CA GLN A 796 14.35 -3.78 4.09
C GLN A 796 15.16 -2.58 3.60
N ILE A 797 14.54 -1.42 3.43
CA ILE A 797 15.19 -0.18 2.99
C ILE A 797 15.85 0.56 4.17
N LEU A 798 15.31 0.43 5.38
CA LEU A 798 15.76 1.16 6.56
C LEU A 798 17.29 1.10 6.80
N PRO A 799 17.99 -0.05 6.71
CA PRO A 799 19.45 -0.09 6.87
C PRO A 799 20.21 0.78 5.85
N LEU A 800 19.71 0.87 4.61
CA LEU A 800 20.32 1.70 3.55
C LEU A 800 20.17 3.18 3.88
N ILE A 801 18.98 3.57 4.35
CA ILE A 801 18.70 4.95 4.78
C ILE A 801 19.55 5.32 6.00
N LEU A 802 19.64 4.42 6.99
CA LEU A 802 20.46 4.66 8.18
C LEU A 802 21.95 4.80 7.82
N LEU A 803 22.47 4.02 6.86
CA LEU A 803 23.83 4.20 6.36
C LEU A 803 24.04 5.56 5.71
N LEU A 804 23.09 6.01 4.86
CA LEU A 804 23.13 7.36 4.27
C LEU A 804 23.15 8.43 5.37
N PHE A 805 22.32 8.27 6.40
CA PHE A 805 22.26 9.21 7.51
C PHE A 805 23.48 9.19 8.41
N ILE A 806 24.19 8.06 8.54
CA ILE A 806 25.50 8.04 9.21
C ILE A 806 26.50 8.91 8.44
N HIS A 807 26.47 8.91 7.11
CA HIS A 807 27.33 9.77 6.29
C HIS A 807 26.95 11.26 6.42
N LEU A 808 25.66 11.58 6.37
CA LEU A 808 25.17 12.95 6.59
C LEU A 808 25.52 13.44 8.00
N ALA A 809 25.24 12.63 9.02
CA ALA A 809 25.55 12.93 10.41
C ALA A 809 27.05 13.15 10.63
N HIS A 810 27.90 12.31 10.04
CA HIS A 810 29.34 12.51 10.10
C HIS A 810 29.78 13.78 9.37
N SER A 811 29.20 14.11 8.21
CA SER A 811 29.53 15.37 7.52
C SER A 811 29.19 16.59 8.38
N PHE A 812 28.12 16.54 9.17
CA PHE A 812 27.75 17.64 10.05
C PHE A 812 28.54 17.67 11.36
N VAL A 813 29.03 16.52 11.85
CA VAL A 813 29.75 16.41 13.13
C VAL A 813 31.28 16.41 12.96
N GLY A 814 31.82 16.00 11.81
CA GLY A 814 33.26 15.90 11.54
C GLY A 814 33.95 17.27 11.55
N ASP A 815 33.28 18.31 11.07
CA ASP A 815 33.78 19.69 11.10
C ASP A 815 33.93 20.24 12.55
N TYR A 816 33.17 19.69 13.50
CA TYR A 816 33.28 20.02 14.93
C TYR A 816 34.51 19.40 15.60
N LYS A 817 34.89 18.16 15.23
CA LYS A 817 36.09 17.51 15.81
C LYS A 817 37.38 18.13 15.29
N ASN A 818 37.43 18.46 14.00
CA ASN A 818 38.60 19.10 13.39
C ASN A 818 38.83 20.54 13.89
N SER A 819 37.80 21.24 14.37
CA SER A 819 37.93 22.60 14.94
C SER A 819 38.40 22.62 16.40
N LEU A 820 38.38 21.47 17.10
CA LEU A 820 38.98 21.31 18.44
C LEU A 820 40.48 20.99 18.38
N ASP A 821 40.99 20.49 17.25
CA ASP A 821 42.40 20.09 17.05
C ASP A 821 43.29 21.21 16.49
N ILE A 822 42.83 22.48 16.45
CA ILE A 822 43.70 23.62 16.12
C ILE A 822 44.63 23.86 17.32
N PRO A 823 45.96 23.70 17.18
CA PRO A 823 46.86 23.84 18.30
C PRO A 823 46.83 25.28 18.83
N THR A 824 46.66 25.39 20.14
CA THR A 824 46.79 26.62 20.94
C THR A 824 48.24 27.13 20.92
N ASN A 825 48.75 27.53 19.77
CA ASN A 825 50.07 28.17 19.59
C ASN A 825 49.95 29.63 19.14
N PHE A 826 48.82 30.30 19.43
CA PHE A 826 48.59 31.70 19.07
C PHE A 826 48.37 32.64 20.27
N TYR A 827 48.85 32.26 21.46
CA TYR A 827 49.10 33.19 22.56
C TYR A 827 50.41 32.79 23.27
N LYS A 828 51.52 33.24 22.71
CA LYS A 828 52.76 33.55 23.44
C LYS A 828 53.27 34.89 22.93
#